data_AF-A0A443HPW7-F1
#
_entry.id   AF-A0A443HPW7-F1
#
_cell.length_a   1.000
_cell.length_b   1.000
_cell.length_c   1.000
_cell.angle_alpha   90.00
_cell.angle_beta   90.00
_cell.angle_gamma   90.00
#
_symmetry.space_group_name_H-M   'P 1'
#
loop_
_entity.id
_entity.type
_entity.pdbx_description
1 polymer ?
#
loop_
_entity_poly.entity_id
_entity_poly.type
_entity_poly.pdbx_seq_one_letter_code
_entity_poly.pdbx_strand_id
1 'polypeptide(L)'
;MATLCRAFNTRLPRTVNINNPIINPSSSKLRPLIPRRNLGIPPQYLLDEYIPRYQLLTSVEAAKKRSQAYAHLQNCNLCPRKCGVNRYKETGVCLIGAETAKVNVIAPHFGEEPCITGYRGSGSVFFSGCNLRCVFCQNHDIAHQRKGFDLTPEELAEWYLKLQQVGNVHNINLVTPEHIVPQVALSILAARDMGLKLPVIYNTSSFDSLASIELMDGLVDIYLADFKVWKNSTSKRLLKADNYAETAMESIKAMHKQVGDLCFTSDGIAKKGVLLRHLVMPGKEDEGKEIVRWLAENVSKDMYIHIMEQYHPDAHVGKKKRATKQAEGGPEEEVRYADINRAVTDQELGSVKDAAREAGMWRFVEVNEQGGYETLCRHSGDPGPRLSRLVSQIADDYGHRRCRHYCSRPRPAPVVDTVKHDIKSQLTVSSTGSSGGEGPRTHIQVLANSIIASILTQLHSRQLARSGRDCFSKGTDAADLLMVGVVANYAAVAADTFSSELGILSKSKPRLITSLTLRVVPPGTNGGVTAAGLLAGLFGAFTIAVTSTVLLPFCSDWGYGEKGLWIAGVTLWGGLGSLLDSFLGGWLQSSVVDKRTGKIVEGSGGQRVLIHPSSTQPAETANTATLKGAKITGSSAGSQPGSHDPEHESRKVESGFDLLDNNDVNVLMATIMSIGGMAVAGYIWDVPLSAAFAK
;
A
#
# COMPACT_ATOMS: atom_id res chain seq x y z
N MET A 1 -9.89 2.98 64.39
CA MET A 1 -9.13 3.04 65.65
C MET A 1 -7.66 3.00 65.24
N ALA A 2 -6.99 4.15 65.10
CA ALA A 2 -6.35 4.91 66.19
C ALA A 2 -5.33 4.03 66.94
N THR A 3 -4.05 4.33 67.19
CA THR A 3 -3.08 5.42 66.98
C THR A 3 -1.77 4.89 67.63
N LEU A 4 -0.65 5.61 67.48
CA LEU A 4 0.55 5.64 68.37
C LEU A 4 1.65 4.60 68.06
N CYS A 5 2.86 4.91 67.60
CA CYS A 5 3.81 6.03 67.81
C CYS A 5 4.46 6.06 69.21
N ARG A 6 5.78 5.77 69.28
CA ARG A 6 6.82 6.25 70.22
C ARG A 6 8.18 5.71 69.73
N ALA A 7 9.04 6.52 69.10
CA ALA A 7 9.97 7.50 69.70
C ALA A 7 11.11 6.86 70.51
N PHE A 8 12.37 7.01 70.07
CA PHE A 8 13.40 7.76 70.81
C PHE A 8 14.65 8.01 69.94
N ASN A 9 15.30 9.11 70.26
CA ASN A 9 16.18 9.96 69.47
C ASN A 9 17.55 10.03 70.18
N THR A 10 18.70 10.09 69.46
CA THR A 10 19.86 10.95 69.81
C THR A 10 21.10 10.79 68.88
N ARG A 11 21.40 11.88 68.14
CA ARG A 11 22.69 12.62 67.95
C ARG A 11 24.00 11.92 67.45
N LEU A 12 24.36 12.20 66.18
CA LEU A 12 25.56 12.90 65.58
C LEU A 12 26.97 12.85 66.26
N PRO A 13 28.15 13.07 65.59
CA PRO A 13 28.42 13.64 64.23
C PRO A 13 29.62 13.08 63.38
N ARG A 14 29.63 13.48 62.09
CA ARG A 14 30.75 13.94 61.19
C ARG A 14 32.03 13.11 60.90
N THR A 15 32.11 12.66 59.63
CA THR A 15 33.18 12.79 58.61
C THR A 15 34.66 12.56 58.96
N VAL A 16 35.31 11.59 58.28
CA VAL A 16 36.54 11.77 57.46
C VAL A 16 36.60 10.67 56.38
N ASN A 17 37.00 11.08 55.18
CA ASN A 17 37.15 10.33 53.94
C ASN A 17 38.58 9.76 53.83
N ILE A 18 38.77 8.46 53.55
CA ILE A 18 40.04 7.90 53.03
C ILE A 18 39.72 6.76 52.04
N ASN A 19 40.40 6.83 50.90
CA ASN A 19 40.30 5.97 49.72
C ASN A 19 40.61 4.48 49.94
N ASN A 20 39.82 3.65 49.24
CA ASN A 20 40.05 2.32 48.63
C ASN A 20 40.76 1.19 49.39
N PRO A 21 40.20 -0.04 49.26
CA PRO A 21 40.88 -0.98 48.37
C PRO A 21 39.96 -1.72 47.38
N ILE A 22 40.56 -1.87 46.19
CA ILE A 22 40.41 -2.87 45.13
C ILE A 22 39.64 -4.15 45.53
N ILE A 23 38.53 -4.42 44.83
CA ILE A 23 37.97 -5.77 44.66
C ILE A 23 37.63 -5.99 43.17
N ASN A 24 38.18 -7.09 42.63
CA ASN A 24 38.02 -7.55 41.26
C ASN A 24 36.59 -8.04 40.94
N PRO A 25 36.17 -8.01 39.67
CA PRO A 25 34.78 -8.11 39.25
C PRO A 25 34.38 -9.55 38.89
N SER A 26 33.20 -10.00 39.30
CA SER A 26 32.44 -10.97 38.48
C SER A 26 30.93 -10.94 38.77
N SER A 27 30.17 -10.97 37.67
CA SER A 27 28.72 -11.20 37.53
C SER A 27 27.75 -10.06 37.84
N SER A 28 27.90 -8.92 37.14
CA SER A 28 26.73 -8.07 36.87
C SER A 28 25.81 -8.75 35.84
N LYS A 29 24.59 -9.08 36.26
CA LYS A 29 23.51 -9.48 35.36
C LYS A 29 23.28 -8.33 34.37
N LEU A 30 23.63 -8.57 33.11
CA LEU A 30 23.33 -7.69 31.98
C LEU A 30 21.83 -7.46 31.90
N ARG A 31 21.37 -6.27 32.29
CA ARG A 31 20.09 -5.74 31.81
C ARG A 31 20.24 -5.53 30.29
N PRO A 32 19.31 -5.98 29.46
CA PRO A 32 19.39 -5.70 28.03
C PRO A 32 19.30 -4.19 27.82
N LEU A 33 20.33 -3.62 27.20
CA LEU A 33 20.32 -2.25 26.69
C LEU A 33 19.24 -2.17 25.61
N ILE A 34 18.07 -1.64 25.98
CA ILE A 34 17.06 -1.23 25.00
C ILE A 34 17.66 -0.03 24.25
N PRO A 35 17.86 -0.10 22.93
CA PRO A 35 18.29 1.06 22.17
C PRO A 35 17.18 2.11 22.30
N ARG A 36 17.46 3.24 22.95
CA ARG A 36 16.57 4.40 22.87
C ARG A 36 16.57 4.86 21.42
N ARG A 37 15.53 4.50 20.68
CA ARG A 37 15.22 5.10 19.38
C ARG A 37 14.92 6.57 19.64
N ASN A 38 15.81 7.45 19.24
CA ASN A 38 15.48 8.87 19.15
C ASN A 38 14.49 9.03 18.00
N LEU A 39 13.20 9.05 18.32
CA LEU A 39 12.20 9.61 17.42
C LEU A 39 12.51 11.11 17.31
N GLY A 40 12.53 11.68 16.10
CA GLY A 40 12.57 13.13 15.92
C GLY A 40 11.32 13.87 16.43
N ILE A 41 10.53 13.24 17.31
CA ILE A 41 9.32 13.78 17.91
C ILE A 41 9.71 14.40 19.26
N PRO A 42 9.50 15.70 19.46
CA PRO A 42 9.79 16.33 20.74
C PRO A 42 9.02 15.68 21.90
N PRO A 43 9.61 15.58 23.10
CA PRO A 43 9.02 14.90 24.25
C PRO A 43 7.59 15.35 24.59
N GLN A 44 7.23 16.62 24.34
CA GLN A 44 5.88 17.12 24.62
C GLN A 44 4.78 16.49 23.74
N TYR A 45 5.14 15.88 22.61
CA TYR A 45 4.20 15.20 21.69
C TYR A 45 4.30 13.68 21.76
N LEU A 46 5.06 13.15 22.73
CA LEU A 46 5.16 11.72 22.99
C LEU A 46 4.25 11.33 24.15
N LEU A 47 3.49 10.26 23.94
CA LEU A 47 2.63 9.63 24.92
C LEU A 47 3.25 8.28 25.30
N ASP A 48 3.39 8.03 26.60
CA ASP A 48 3.86 6.73 27.10
C ASP A 48 2.78 5.66 26.90
N GLU A 49 1.56 5.97 27.33
CA GLU A 49 0.37 5.14 27.14
C GLU A 49 -0.81 6.03 26.73
N TYR A 50 -1.80 5.44 26.05
CA TYR A 50 -3.00 6.16 25.64
C TYR A 50 -4.25 5.31 25.83
N ILE A 51 -5.22 5.88 26.54
CA ILE A 51 -6.56 5.33 26.69
C ILE A 51 -7.49 6.17 25.80
N PRO A 52 -8.24 5.55 24.85
CA PRO A 52 -9.18 6.28 24.01
C PRO A 52 -10.20 7.07 24.84
N ARG A 53 -10.51 8.29 24.40
CA ARG A 53 -11.34 9.25 25.15
C ARG A 53 -12.73 8.72 25.44
N TYR A 54 -13.32 7.95 24.52
CA TYR A 54 -14.65 7.36 24.73
C TYR A 54 -14.68 6.38 25.91
N GLN A 55 -13.55 5.78 26.28
CA GLN A 55 -13.48 4.89 27.44
C GLN A 55 -13.52 5.66 28.77
N LEU A 56 -13.06 6.91 28.76
CA LEU A 56 -13.00 7.77 29.94
C LEU A 56 -14.36 8.35 30.36
N LEU A 57 -15.39 8.19 29.51
CA LEU A 57 -16.73 8.68 29.80
C LEU A 57 -17.36 7.91 30.97
N THR A 58 -17.99 8.64 31.88
CA THR A 58 -18.87 8.04 32.88
C THR A 58 -20.13 7.46 32.22
N SER A 59 -20.85 6.59 32.93
CA SER A 59 -22.15 6.08 32.46
C SER A 59 -23.17 7.20 32.23
N VAL A 60 -23.13 8.25 33.04
CA VAL A 60 -23.99 9.44 32.93
C VAL A 60 -23.65 10.25 31.68
N GLU A 61 -22.37 10.51 31.41
CA GLU A 61 -21.94 11.23 30.21
C GLU A 61 -22.28 10.45 28.94
N ALA A 62 -22.05 9.14 28.93
CA ALA A 62 -22.43 8.26 27.83
C ALA A 62 -23.95 8.30 27.58
N ALA A 63 -24.78 8.22 28.62
CA ALA A 63 -26.24 8.33 28.50
C ALA A 63 -26.68 9.70 27.98
N LYS A 64 -26.07 10.79 28.46
CA LYS A 64 -26.35 12.15 27.98
C LYS A 64 -26.02 12.28 26.49
N LYS A 65 -24.89 11.73 26.04
CA LYS A 65 -24.52 11.71 24.62
C LYS A 65 -25.49 10.91 23.76
N ARG A 66 -25.96 9.74 24.23
CA ARG A 66 -27.03 9.00 23.52
C ARG A 66 -28.30 9.84 23.38
N SER A 67 -28.73 10.49 24.46
CA SER A 67 -29.90 11.37 24.44
C SER A 67 -29.71 12.55 23.46
N GLN A 68 -28.53 13.16 23.43
CA GLN A 68 -28.21 14.24 22.50
C GLN A 68 -28.24 13.75 21.05
N ALA A 69 -27.65 12.59 20.76
CA ALA A 69 -27.67 11.98 19.43
C ALA A 69 -29.12 11.81 18.92
N TYR A 70 -30.02 11.27 19.75
CA TYR A 70 -31.43 11.15 19.38
C TYR A 70 -32.13 12.51 19.17
N ALA A 71 -31.82 13.51 20.00
CA ALA A 71 -32.35 14.87 19.83
C ALA A 71 -31.91 15.49 18.50
N HIS A 72 -30.65 15.32 18.11
CA HIS A 72 -30.14 15.77 16.81
C HIS A 72 -30.82 15.05 15.64
N LEU A 73 -31.25 13.79 15.79
CA LEU A 73 -32.02 13.08 14.75
C LEU A 73 -33.46 13.60 14.64
N GLN A 74 -34.06 14.06 15.74
CA GLN A 74 -35.41 14.66 15.74
C GLN A 74 -35.44 16.07 15.17
N ASN A 75 -34.36 16.84 15.30
CA ASN A 75 -34.21 18.18 14.75
C ASN A 75 -32.80 18.35 14.15
N CYS A 76 -32.63 17.95 12.89
CA CYS A 76 -31.32 17.81 12.26
C CYS A 76 -30.59 19.13 12.06
N ASN A 77 -29.49 19.31 12.78
CA ASN A 77 -28.55 20.43 12.66
C ASN A 77 -27.09 19.98 12.42
N LEU A 78 -26.89 18.76 11.93
CA LEU A 78 -25.58 18.08 11.85
C LEU A 78 -24.57 18.71 10.91
N CYS A 79 -25.04 19.34 9.83
CA CYS A 79 -24.18 20.02 8.88
C CYS A 79 -24.54 21.51 8.79
N PRO A 80 -23.68 22.34 8.20
CA PRO A 80 -23.90 23.78 8.08
C PRO A 80 -25.20 24.16 7.34
N ARG A 81 -25.80 23.22 6.59
CA ARG A 81 -27.11 23.41 5.93
C ARG A 81 -28.29 23.50 6.90
N LYS A 82 -28.14 23.03 8.16
CA LYS A 82 -29.12 23.13 9.25
C LYS A 82 -30.58 22.89 8.82
N CYS A 83 -30.84 21.76 8.17
CA CYS A 83 -32.14 21.51 7.54
C CYS A 83 -33.32 21.34 8.52
N GLY A 84 -33.08 21.11 9.81
CA GLY A 84 -34.12 21.06 10.85
C GLY A 84 -35.09 19.88 10.77
N VAL A 85 -34.91 19.01 9.77
CA VAL A 85 -35.83 17.89 9.53
C VAL A 85 -35.78 16.87 10.66
N ASN A 86 -36.93 16.23 10.90
CA ASN A 86 -37.02 15.07 11.75
C ASN A 86 -36.71 13.81 10.94
N ARG A 87 -35.52 13.23 11.17
CA ARG A 87 -35.01 12.09 10.39
C ARG A 87 -35.77 10.77 10.60
N TYR A 88 -36.66 10.70 11.58
CA TYR A 88 -37.59 9.57 11.76
C TYR A 88 -38.81 9.67 10.85
N LYS A 89 -39.07 10.84 10.25
CA LYS A 89 -40.23 11.07 9.38
C LYS A 89 -39.83 11.34 7.93
N GLU A 90 -38.77 12.11 7.73
CA GLU A 90 -38.34 12.55 6.39
C GLU A 90 -36.82 12.69 6.33
N THR A 91 -36.26 12.72 5.11
CA THR A 91 -34.81 12.91 4.91
C THR A 91 -34.49 14.31 4.43
N GLY A 92 -33.37 14.87 4.89
CA GLY A 92 -32.82 16.12 4.35
C GLY A 92 -32.12 15.92 3.00
N VAL A 93 -31.39 16.94 2.54
CA VAL A 93 -30.62 16.92 1.27
C VAL A 93 -29.58 15.77 1.21
N CYS A 94 -29.13 15.29 2.37
CA CYS A 94 -28.22 14.14 2.46
C CYS A 94 -28.90 12.79 2.16
N LEU A 95 -30.23 12.74 2.13
CA LEU A 95 -31.04 11.55 1.87
C LEU A 95 -30.83 10.40 2.89
N ILE A 96 -30.33 10.69 4.09
CA ILE A 96 -30.15 9.70 5.16
C ILE A 96 -31.22 9.87 6.26
N GLY A 97 -31.82 8.76 6.68
CA GLY A 97 -32.80 8.68 7.77
C GLY A 97 -32.15 8.61 9.16
N ALA A 98 -32.93 8.19 10.16
CA ALA A 98 -32.47 8.12 11.56
C ALA A 98 -31.81 6.78 11.91
N GLU A 99 -32.36 5.66 11.44
CA GLU A 99 -32.05 4.33 11.99
C GLU A 99 -30.68 3.79 11.57
N THR A 100 -30.28 4.02 10.32
CA THR A 100 -29.09 3.40 9.74
C THR A 100 -28.10 4.41 9.15
N ALA A 101 -26.83 4.04 9.19
CA ALA A 101 -25.76 4.66 8.42
C ALA A 101 -25.53 3.87 7.13
N LYS A 102 -25.43 4.55 6.00
CA LYS A 102 -25.09 3.90 4.74
C LYS A 102 -23.57 3.80 4.59
N VAL A 103 -23.06 2.58 4.50
CA VAL A 103 -21.62 2.28 4.46
C VAL A 103 -21.29 1.59 3.14
N ASN A 104 -20.24 2.05 2.47
CA ASN A 104 -19.78 1.46 1.21
C ASN A 104 -18.72 0.36 1.44
N VAL A 105 -17.69 0.67 2.22
CA VAL A 105 -16.55 -0.24 2.47
C VAL A 105 -16.18 -0.19 3.95
N ILE A 106 -15.88 -1.37 4.51
CA ILE A 106 -15.27 -1.54 5.84
C ILE A 106 -14.09 -2.49 5.66
N ALA A 107 -12.87 -2.00 5.84
CA ALA A 107 -11.67 -2.83 5.69
C ALA A 107 -10.44 -2.21 6.35
N PRO A 108 -9.41 -3.02 6.70
CA PRO A 108 -8.06 -2.51 6.91
C PRO A 108 -7.58 -1.76 5.66
N HIS A 109 -7.19 -0.51 5.83
CA HIS A 109 -6.81 0.40 4.76
C HIS A 109 -5.41 0.95 5.02
N PHE A 110 -4.61 1.04 3.96
CA PHE A 110 -3.20 1.42 4.02
C PHE A 110 -2.87 2.70 3.25
N GLY A 111 -3.90 3.42 2.77
CA GLY A 111 -3.73 4.65 1.98
C GLY A 111 -3.74 5.96 2.78
N GLU A 112 -4.02 5.92 4.10
CA GLU A 112 -3.97 7.13 4.95
C GLU A 112 -2.53 7.49 5.34
N GLU A 113 -2.33 8.64 5.98
CA GLU A 113 -1.02 9.13 6.41
C GLU A 113 -0.21 8.08 7.17
N PRO A 114 1.12 8.02 7.00
CA PRO A 114 1.97 7.00 7.62
C PRO A 114 1.81 6.89 9.14
N CYS A 115 1.60 8.02 9.84
CA CYS A 115 1.40 8.03 11.29
C CYS A 115 0.02 7.51 11.74
N ILE A 116 -0.95 7.45 10.83
CA ILE A 116 -2.28 6.86 11.05
C ILE A 116 -2.29 5.38 10.71
N THR A 117 -1.81 5.05 9.50
CA THR A 117 -1.77 3.69 8.96
C THR A 117 -0.81 2.81 9.73
N GLY A 118 0.35 3.35 10.12
CA GLY A 118 1.39 2.59 10.79
C GLY A 118 1.78 1.32 10.05
N TYR A 119 2.04 0.26 10.82
CA TYR A 119 2.40 -1.06 10.31
C TYR A 119 1.25 -2.08 10.32
N ARG A 120 0.06 -1.75 10.84
CA ARG A 120 -1.10 -2.66 10.90
C ARG A 120 -2.32 -2.17 10.11
N GLY A 121 -2.22 -1.02 9.45
CA GLY A 121 -3.33 -0.42 8.75
C GLY A 121 -4.26 0.39 9.65
N SER A 122 -5.08 1.21 9.00
CA SER A 122 -6.17 1.97 9.58
C SER A 122 -7.48 1.19 9.35
N GLY A 123 -8.31 1.02 10.39
CA GLY A 123 -9.60 0.34 10.25
C GLY A 123 -10.63 1.26 9.62
N SER A 124 -10.59 1.44 8.30
CA SER A 124 -11.39 2.45 7.63
C SER A 124 -12.82 1.99 7.36
N VAL A 125 -13.75 2.90 7.63
CA VAL A 125 -15.18 2.81 7.34
C VAL A 125 -15.54 3.97 6.42
N PHE A 126 -15.80 3.65 5.15
CA PHE A 126 -16.17 4.62 4.13
C PHE A 126 -17.68 4.76 4.08
N PHE A 127 -18.19 5.89 4.58
CA PHE A 127 -19.61 6.19 4.52
C PHE A 127 -20.02 6.64 3.12
N SER A 128 -21.29 6.38 2.79
CA SER A 128 -21.89 6.82 1.54
C SER A 128 -22.69 8.11 1.77
N GLY A 129 -22.59 9.01 0.79
CA GLY A 129 -23.09 10.38 0.91
C GLY A 129 -22.04 11.32 1.50
N CYS A 130 -22.19 12.60 1.20
CA CYS A 130 -21.40 13.70 1.74
C CYS A 130 -22.30 14.93 1.81
N ASN A 131 -21.98 15.91 2.66
CA ASN A 131 -22.71 17.19 2.73
C ASN A 131 -22.16 18.25 1.73
N LEU A 132 -21.00 17.99 1.13
CA LEU A 132 -20.39 18.72 0.01
C LEU A 132 -20.65 18.06 -1.34
N ARG A 133 -20.44 18.80 -2.43
CA ARG A 133 -20.51 18.28 -3.81
C ARG A 133 -19.29 18.72 -4.63
N CYS A 134 -18.11 18.31 -4.18
CA CYS A 134 -16.85 18.68 -4.81
C CYS A 134 -16.81 18.24 -6.27
N VAL A 135 -16.49 19.16 -7.18
CA VAL A 135 -16.46 18.90 -8.63
C VAL A 135 -15.29 18.03 -9.06
N PHE A 136 -14.31 17.85 -8.17
CA PHE A 136 -13.08 17.08 -8.33
C PHE A 136 -13.02 15.86 -7.37
N CYS A 137 -14.17 15.43 -6.82
CA CYS A 137 -14.20 14.37 -5.81
C CYS A 137 -13.67 13.04 -6.36
N GLN A 138 -12.58 12.52 -5.80
CA GLN A 138 -12.03 11.19 -6.14
C GLN A 138 -12.96 10.06 -5.71
N ASN A 139 -13.70 10.27 -4.62
CA ASN A 139 -14.70 9.33 -4.09
C ASN A 139 -16.11 9.66 -4.61
N HIS A 140 -16.23 10.22 -5.83
CA HIS A 140 -17.51 10.69 -6.37
C HIS A 140 -18.58 9.61 -6.40
N ASP A 141 -18.20 8.38 -6.71
CA ASP A 141 -19.07 7.21 -6.80
C ASP A 141 -19.72 6.82 -5.46
N ILE A 142 -19.08 7.12 -4.32
CA ILE A 142 -19.63 6.84 -2.98
C ILE A 142 -20.15 8.10 -2.27
N ALA A 143 -19.55 9.26 -2.53
CA ALA A 143 -19.90 10.53 -1.88
C ALA A 143 -21.15 11.18 -2.48
N HIS A 144 -21.37 11.02 -3.79
CA HIS A 144 -22.51 11.63 -4.49
C HIS A 144 -23.63 10.63 -4.82
N GLN A 145 -23.42 9.34 -4.55
CA GLN A 145 -24.42 8.29 -4.80
C GLN A 145 -24.65 7.49 -3.52
N ARG A 146 -25.86 6.98 -3.31
CA ARG A 146 -26.20 6.11 -2.18
C ARG A 146 -25.86 4.66 -2.51
N LYS A 147 -24.58 4.29 -2.40
CA LYS A 147 -24.08 2.93 -2.67
C LYS A 147 -23.58 2.25 -1.40
N GLY A 148 -23.83 0.95 -1.29
CA GLY A 148 -23.41 0.15 -0.14
C GLY A 148 -24.60 -0.35 0.67
N PHE A 149 -24.32 -0.76 1.90
CA PHE A 149 -25.27 -1.40 2.80
C PHE A 149 -25.67 -0.47 3.95
N ASP A 150 -26.87 -0.64 4.46
CA ASP A 150 -27.39 0.12 5.61
C ASP A 150 -27.08 -0.66 6.88
N LEU A 151 -26.38 -0.02 7.83
CA LEU A 151 -26.06 -0.60 9.13
C LEU A 151 -26.68 0.24 10.25
N THR A 152 -27.25 -0.43 11.24
CA THR A 152 -27.58 0.17 12.54
C THR A 152 -26.31 0.54 13.32
N PRO A 153 -26.40 1.45 14.32
CA PRO A 153 -25.26 1.76 15.18
C PRO A 153 -24.63 0.53 15.85
N GLU A 154 -25.44 -0.45 16.25
CA GLU A 154 -25.01 -1.69 16.89
C GLU A 154 -24.27 -2.61 15.90
N GLU A 155 -24.79 -2.80 14.69
CA GLU A 155 -24.09 -3.59 13.65
C GLU A 155 -22.77 -2.92 13.24
N LEU A 156 -22.76 -1.58 13.16
CA LEU A 156 -21.55 -0.83 12.87
C LEU A 156 -20.51 -0.98 13.99
N ALA A 157 -20.95 -1.02 15.25
CA ALA A 157 -20.09 -1.31 16.40
C ALA A 157 -19.47 -2.72 16.29
N GLU A 158 -20.23 -3.75 15.94
CA GLU A 158 -19.70 -5.09 15.71
C GLU A 158 -18.60 -5.11 14.66
N TRP A 159 -18.75 -4.32 13.59
CA TRP A 159 -17.71 -4.15 12.58
C TRP A 159 -16.44 -3.50 13.13
N TYR A 160 -16.53 -2.53 14.03
CA TYR A 160 -15.36 -1.96 14.70
C TYR A 160 -14.62 -3.03 15.51
N LEU A 161 -15.35 -3.91 16.20
CA LEU A 161 -14.76 -5.02 16.96
C LEU A 161 -14.11 -6.06 16.03
N LYS A 162 -14.70 -6.35 14.86
CA LYS A 162 -14.08 -7.21 13.84
C LYS A 162 -12.79 -6.59 13.29
N LEU A 163 -12.77 -5.29 13.02
CA LEU A 163 -11.55 -4.57 12.60
C LEU A 163 -10.47 -4.65 13.70
N GLN A 164 -10.84 -4.50 14.96
CA GLN A 164 -9.92 -4.64 16.08
C GLN A 164 -9.38 -6.06 16.24
N GLN A 165 -10.25 -7.07 16.27
CA GLN A 165 -9.92 -8.45 16.64
C GLN A 165 -9.31 -9.23 15.47
N VAL A 166 -9.90 -9.12 14.28
CA VAL A 166 -9.51 -9.86 13.08
C VAL A 166 -8.59 -9.02 12.21
N GLY A 167 -8.94 -7.76 11.99
CA GLY A 167 -8.12 -6.83 11.20
C GLY A 167 -6.81 -6.43 11.89
N ASN A 168 -6.77 -6.50 13.23
CA ASN A 168 -5.63 -6.10 14.07
C ASN A 168 -5.11 -4.68 13.77
N VAL A 169 -6.00 -3.77 13.39
CA VAL A 169 -5.65 -2.40 12.94
C VAL A 169 -5.21 -1.48 14.10
N HIS A 170 -4.63 -0.33 13.76
CA HIS A 170 -4.15 0.65 14.75
C HIS A 170 -5.23 1.56 15.34
N ASN A 171 -6.30 1.79 14.59
CA ASN A 171 -7.38 2.72 14.91
C ASN A 171 -8.64 2.35 14.12
N ILE A 172 -9.77 2.95 14.48
CA ILE A 172 -11.00 2.94 13.67
C ILE A 172 -11.15 4.28 13.00
N ASN A 173 -11.14 4.31 11.67
CA ASN A 173 -11.15 5.55 10.88
C ASN A 173 -12.48 5.73 10.17
N LEU A 174 -13.24 6.72 10.62
CA LEU A 174 -14.57 7.02 10.16
C LEU A 174 -14.47 8.08 9.07
N VAL A 175 -14.63 7.67 7.80
CA VAL A 175 -14.36 8.49 6.62
C VAL A 175 -15.65 9.11 6.09
N THR A 176 -15.72 10.43 6.10
CA THR A 176 -16.90 11.24 5.73
C THR A 176 -18.16 11.00 6.61
N PRO A 177 -18.08 11.09 7.95
CA PRO A 177 -19.22 10.86 8.84
C PRO A 177 -20.12 12.10 9.07
N GLU A 178 -19.84 13.25 8.45
CA GLU A 178 -20.40 14.57 8.83
C GLU A 178 -21.93 14.65 8.75
N HIS A 179 -22.55 13.88 7.86
CA HIS A 179 -24.01 13.85 7.68
C HIS A 179 -24.71 12.80 8.55
N ILE A 180 -23.98 11.99 9.32
CA ILE A 180 -24.48 10.84 10.11
C ILE A 180 -23.88 10.78 11.53
N VAL A 181 -23.42 11.93 12.04
CA VAL A 181 -22.74 12.04 13.34
C VAL A 181 -23.49 11.38 14.51
N PRO A 182 -24.82 11.48 14.65
CA PRO A 182 -25.55 10.79 15.72
C PRO A 182 -25.43 9.27 15.66
N GLN A 183 -25.58 8.68 14.47
CA GLN A 183 -25.44 7.23 14.29
C GLN A 183 -24.02 6.78 14.61
N VAL A 184 -23.02 7.58 14.22
CA VAL A 184 -21.61 7.35 14.55
C VAL A 184 -21.35 7.46 16.06
N ALA A 185 -21.91 8.46 16.73
CA ALA A 185 -21.77 8.61 18.18
C ALA A 185 -22.39 7.42 18.92
N LEU A 186 -23.57 6.96 18.49
CA LEU A 186 -24.22 5.77 19.03
C LEU A 186 -23.38 4.51 18.79
N SER A 187 -22.78 4.33 17.61
CA SER A 187 -21.97 3.15 17.30
C SER A 187 -20.66 3.11 18.09
N ILE A 188 -20.01 4.26 18.34
CA ILE A 188 -18.82 4.32 19.21
C ILE A 188 -19.20 3.94 20.64
N LEU A 189 -20.33 4.45 21.16
CA LEU A 189 -20.80 4.13 22.51
C LEU A 189 -21.21 2.65 22.64
N ALA A 190 -21.81 2.06 21.62
CA ALA A 190 -22.10 0.63 21.58
C ALA A 190 -20.79 -0.20 21.51
N ALA A 191 -19.85 0.19 20.66
CA ALA A 191 -18.57 -0.51 20.51
C ALA A 191 -17.73 -0.45 21.78
N ARG A 192 -17.77 0.67 22.50
CA ARG A 192 -17.18 0.82 23.84
C ARG A 192 -17.71 -0.26 24.78
N ASP A 193 -19.04 -0.41 24.87
CA ASP A 193 -19.69 -1.37 25.75
C ASP A 193 -19.36 -2.83 25.32
N MET A 194 -19.09 -3.04 24.03
CA MET A 194 -18.61 -4.32 23.45
C MET A 194 -17.09 -4.55 23.61
N GLY A 195 -16.33 -3.62 24.18
CA GLY A 195 -14.89 -3.78 24.45
C GLY A 195 -13.94 -3.25 23.37
N LEU A 196 -14.35 -2.22 22.61
CA LEU A 196 -13.44 -1.48 21.74
C LEU A 196 -12.36 -0.76 22.57
N LYS A 197 -11.10 -0.88 22.12
CA LYS A 197 -9.88 -0.35 22.75
C LYS A 197 -9.02 0.50 21.81
N LEU A 198 -9.36 0.54 20.52
CA LEU A 198 -8.61 1.31 19.54
C LEU A 198 -9.04 2.78 19.54
N PRO A 199 -8.12 3.72 19.27
CA PRO A 199 -8.47 5.11 19.02
C PRO A 199 -9.43 5.25 17.83
N VAL A 200 -10.34 6.23 17.90
CA VAL A 200 -11.27 6.60 16.83
C VAL A 200 -10.79 7.86 16.12
N ILE A 201 -10.70 7.77 14.80
CA ILE A 201 -10.36 8.87 13.89
C ILE A 201 -11.62 9.36 13.20
N TYR A 202 -11.82 10.67 13.18
CA TYR A 202 -12.87 11.35 12.44
C TYR A 202 -12.26 12.04 11.22
N ASN A 203 -12.42 11.43 10.05
CA ASN A 203 -11.87 11.91 8.78
C ASN A 203 -12.93 12.73 8.03
N THR A 204 -12.71 14.05 7.96
CA THR A 204 -13.72 15.05 7.60
C THR A 204 -13.22 16.06 6.58
N SER A 205 -14.17 16.58 5.80
CA SER A 205 -14.01 17.75 4.94
C SER A 205 -13.93 19.09 5.70
N SER A 206 -14.04 19.07 7.03
CA SER A 206 -14.18 20.23 7.93
C SER A 206 -15.42 21.10 7.64
N PHE A 207 -16.36 20.62 6.83
CA PHE A 207 -17.65 21.26 6.64
C PHE A 207 -18.67 20.71 7.65
N ASP A 208 -18.28 20.73 8.92
CA ASP A 208 -19.07 20.23 10.05
C ASP A 208 -19.84 21.36 10.74
N SER A 209 -20.98 21.03 11.36
CA SER A 209 -21.60 21.95 12.32
C SER A 209 -20.89 21.88 13.68
N LEU A 210 -20.86 22.99 14.42
CA LEU A 210 -20.35 22.99 15.80
C LEU A 210 -21.12 22.03 16.71
N ALA A 211 -22.43 21.86 16.48
CA ALA A 211 -23.27 20.91 17.21
C ALA A 211 -22.79 19.45 17.02
N SER A 212 -22.40 19.08 15.80
CA SER A 212 -21.80 17.77 15.52
C SER A 212 -20.46 17.60 16.23
N ILE A 213 -19.59 18.61 16.15
CA ILE A 213 -18.27 18.56 16.79
C ILE A 213 -18.40 18.47 18.32
N GLU A 214 -19.36 19.17 18.92
CA GLU A 214 -19.67 19.07 20.36
C GLU A 214 -20.18 17.68 20.76
N LEU A 215 -21.05 17.06 19.94
CA LEU A 215 -21.51 15.69 20.19
C LEU A 215 -20.35 14.69 20.20
N MET A 216 -19.37 14.88 19.31
CA MET A 216 -18.19 14.04 19.18
C MET A 216 -17.11 14.27 20.24
N ASP A 217 -17.22 15.32 21.07
CA ASP A 217 -16.22 15.59 22.11
C ASP A 217 -16.12 14.45 23.11
N GLY A 218 -14.92 13.95 23.35
CA GLY A 218 -14.69 12.78 24.20
C GLY A 218 -15.06 11.45 23.54
N LEU A 219 -15.55 11.43 22.29
CA LEU A 219 -15.71 10.20 21.50
C LEU A 219 -14.57 10.02 20.48
N VAL A 220 -14.07 11.12 19.93
CA VAL A 220 -12.99 11.13 18.92
C VAL A 220 -11.65 11.41 19.57
N ASP A 221 -10.65 10.64 19.17
CA ASP A 221 -9.27 10.78 19.62
C ASP A 221 -8.46 11.64 18.64
N ILE A 222 -8.65 11.43 17.33
CA ILE A 222 -7.93 12.12 16.26
C ILE A 222 -8.93 12.72 15.27
N TYR A 223 -8.75 13.99 14.93
CA TYR A 223 -9.42 14.59 13.78
C TYR A 223 -8.46 14.63 12.60
N LEU A 224 -8.88 14.02 11.49
CA LEU A 224 -8.20 14.09 10.20
C LEU A 224 -8.97 15.07 9.33
N ALA A 225 -8.61 16.35 9.42
CA ALA A 225 -9.43 17.47 8.96
C ALA A 225 -8.90 18.03 7.63
N ASP A 226 -9.75 18.11 6.61
CA ASP A 226 -9.37 18.75 5.34
C ASP A 226 -9.75 20.22 5.35
N PHE A 227 -8.81 21.12 5.00
CA PHE A 227 -9.11 22.50 4.66
C PHE A 227 -8.84 22.71 3.16
N LYS A 228 -9.91 22.76 2.36
CA LYS A 228 -9.81 22.66 0.89
C LYS A 228 -9.55 23.98 0.17
N VAL A 229 -10.30 25.04 0.49
CA VAL A 229 -10.27 26.34 -0.22
C VAL A 229 -10.60 27.50 0.72
N TRP A 230 -10.16 28.70 0.38
CA TRP A 230 -10.30 29.91 1.21
C TRP A 230 -11.41 30.84 0.72
N LYS A 231 -11.47 31.12 -0.58
CA LYS A 231 -12.37 32.13 -1.14
C LYS A 231 -13.79 31.59 -1.26
N ASN A 232 -14.78 32.42 -0.91
CA ASN A 232 -16.20 32.05 -1.03
C ASN A 232 -16.59 31.77 -2.50
N SER A 233 -16.05 32.53 -3.46
CA SER A 233 -16.25 32.28 -4.90
C SER A 233 -15.74 30.89 -5.32
N THR A 234 -14.57 30.48 -4.84
CA THR A 234 -13.97 29.18 -5.11
C THR A 234 -14.78 28.05 -4.47
N SER A 235 -15.19 28.18 -3.21
CA SER A 235 -16.02 27.16 -2.54
C SER A 235 -17.39 26.98 -3.22
N LYS A 236 -18.08 28.05 -3.60
CA LYS A 236 -19.33 27.95 -4.38
C LYS A 236 -19.11 27.25 -5.72
N ARG A 237 -18.02 27.60 -6.43
CA ARG A 237 -17.73 27.04 -7.76
C ARG A 237 -17.34 25.56 -7.67
N LEU A 238 -16.43 25.21 -6.77
CA LEU A 238 -15.77 23.90 -6.73
C LEU A 238 -16.37 22.92 -5.72
N LEU A 239 -16.87 23.38 -4.58
CA LEU A 239 -17.44 22.52 -3.52
C LEU A 239 -18.97 22.51 -3.51
N LYS A 240 -19.60 23.47 -4.22
CA LYS A 240 -21.05 23.74 -4.20
C LYS A 240 -21.57 23.99 -2.77
N ALA A 241 -20.77 24.73 -2.01
CA ALA A 241 -21.08 25.14 -0.66
C ALA A 241 -20.78 26.63 -0.50
N ASP A 242 -21.67 27.34 0.18
CA ASP A 242 -21.46 28.70 0.64
C ASP A 242 -20.72 28.67 1.99
N ASN A 243 -19.90 29.68 2.25
CA ASN A 243 -19.25 29.92 3.55
C ASN A 243 -18.43 28.71 4.07
N TYR A 244 -17.83 27.95 3.15
CA TYR A 244 -16.99 26.79 3.50
C TYR A 244 -15.84 27.17 4.42
N ALA A 245 -15.05 28.18 4.05
CA ALA A 245 -13.85 28.56 4.79
C ALA A 245 -14.18 29.00 6.23
N GLU A 246 -15.19 29.86 6.41
CA GLU A 246 -15.66 30.27 7.74
C GLU A 246 -16.09 29.07 8.59
N THR A 247 -16.83 28.12 7.99
CA THR A 247 -17.24 26.90 8.68
C THR A 247 -16.04 26.01 9.04
N ALA A 248 -15.11 25.82 8.11
CA ALA A 248 -13.90 25.03 8.31
C ALA A 248 -13.05 25.63 9.42
N MET A 249 -12.88 26.96 9.43
CA MET A 249 -12.16 27.68 10.47
C MET A 249 -12.74 27.41 11.87
N GLU A 250 -14.05 27.56 12.03
CA GLU A 250 -14.69 27.36 13.34
C GLU A 250 -14.70 25.89 13.76
N SER A 251 -14.92 24.96 12.83
CA SER A 251 -14.89 23.53 13.13
C SER A 251 -13.48 23.04 13.49
N ILE A 252 -12.43 23.47 12.78
CA ILE A 252 -11.03 23.11 13.07
C ILE A 252 -10.61 23.66 14.43
N LYS A 253 -10.98 24.91 14.77
CA LYS A 253 -10.76 25.47 16.12
C LYS A 253 -11.44 24.61 17.19
N ALA A 254 -12.68 24.20 16.96
CA ALA A 254 -13.41 23.35 17.89
C ALA A 254 -12.76 21.96 18.04
N MET A 255 -12.33 21.34 16.94
CA MET A 255 -11.59 20.07 16.95
C MET A 255 -10.28 20.21 17.74
N HIS A 256 -9.46 21.22 17.43
CA HIS A 256 -8.19 21.46 18.12
C HIS A 256 -8.39 21.74 19.61
N LYS A 257 -9.41 22.52 19.98
CA LYS A 257 -9.75 22.74 21.39
C LYS A 257 -10.05 21.44 22.14
N GLN A 258 -10.60 20.42 21.47
CA GLN A 258 -10.93 19.15 22.11
C GLN A 258 -9.73 18.20 22.26
N VAL A 259 -8.89 18.09 21.22
CA VAL A 259 -7.82 17.07 21.17
C VAL A 259 -6.40 17.62 21.17
N GLY A 260 -6.21 18.91 20.87
CA GLY A 260 -4.91 19.58 20.79
C GLY A 260 -4.10 19.19 19.57
N ASP A 261 -2.79 19.49 19.63
CA ASP A 261 -1.83 19.10 18.59
C ASP A 261 -1.60 17.59 18.56
N LEU A 262 -1.25 17.06 17.39
CA LEU A 262 -1.09 15.62 17.20
C LEU A 262 0.02 15.05 18.09
N CYS A 263 -0.28 13.99 18.83
CA CYS A 263 0.64 13.27 19.69
C CYS A 263 0.74 11.79 19.29
N PHE A 264 1.90 11.21 19.55
CA PHE A 264 2.26 9.86 19.12
C PHE A 264 2.72 9.01 20.29
N THR A 265 2.60 7.69 20.15
CA THR A 265 3.34 6.75 21.01
C THR A 265 4.77 6.58 20.53
N SER A 266 5.62 5.93 21.33
CA SER A 266 7.04 5.70 21.00
C SER A 266 7.29 4.85 19.75
N ASP A 267 6.26 4.22 19.19
CA ASP A 267 6.30 3.51 17.91
C ASP A 267 6.02 4.43 16.71
N GLY A 268 5.79 5.73 16.94
CA GLY A 268 5.51 6.72 15.89
C GLY A 268 4.06 6.73 15.41
N ILE A 269 3.15 6.01 16.09
CA ILE A 269 1.73 5.95 15.73
C ILE A 269 0.97 7.06 16.45
N ALA A 270 0.19 7.83 15.69
CA ALA A 270 -0.64 8.89 16.25
C ALA A 270 -1.75 8.30 17.12
N LYS A 271 -2.01 8.93 18.27
CA LYS A 271 -3.05 8.50 19.20
C LYS A 271 -4.09 9.56 19.52
N LYS A 272 -3.71 10.83 19.48
CA LYS A 272 -4.58 11.96 19.84
C LYS A 272 -4.17 13.21 19.07
N GLY A 273 -5.13 14.06 18.71
CA GLY A 273 -4.88 15.42 18.23
C GLY A 273 -5.41 15.67 16.83
N VAL A 274 -5.12 16.84 16.27
CA VAL A 274 -5.52 17.20 14.91
C VAL A 274 -4.39 16.98 13.92
N LEU A 275 -4.66 16.22 12.86
CA LEU A 275 -3.87 16.20 11.63
C LEU A 275 -4.67 16.95 10.56
N LEU A 276 -4.15 18.07 10.09
CA LEU A 276 -4.80 18.84 9.05
C LEU A 276 -4.24 18.50 7.68
N ARG A 277 -5.10 18.35 6.68
CA ARG A 277 -4.72 18.13 5.29
C ARG A 277 -5.15 19.31 4.42
N HIS A 278 -4.25 19.75 3.56
CA HIS A 278 -4.55 20.75 2.55
C HIS A 278 -4.17 20.20 1.17
N LEU A 279 -5.17 19.99 0.32
CA LEU A 279 -4.97 19.55 -1.06
C LEU A 279 -4.63 20.77 -1.92
N VAL A 280 -3.39 20.85 -2.40
CA VAL A 280 -2.99 21.93 -3.31
C VAL A 280 -3.63 21.69 -4.66
N MET A 281 -4.35 22.70 -5.17
CA MET A 281 -5.02 22.63 -6.46
C MET A 281 -4.39 23.59 -7.48
N PRO A 282 -4.40 23.23 -8.78
CA PRO A 282 -3.93 24.08 -9.87
C PRO A 282 -4.49 25.52 -9.82
N GLY A 283 -3.59 26.50 -9.80
CA GLY A 283 -3.90 27.94 -9.79
C GLY A 283 -4.68 28.39 -8.55
N LYS A 284 -4.52 27.69 -7.42
CA LYS A 284 -5.15 28.00 -6.11
C LYS A 284 -4.14 28.05 -4.97
N GLU A 285 -2.84 28.10 -5.27
CA GLU A 285 -1.75 28.19 -4.31
C GLU A 285 -1.89 29.41 -3.39
N ASP A 286 -2.38 30.55 -3.87
CA ASP A 286 -2.61 31.73 -3.03
C ASP A 286 -3.66 31.48 -1.95
N GLU A 287 -4.71 30.68 -2.23
CA GLU A 287 -5.67 30.28 -1.21
C GLU A 287 -5.03 29.31 -0.20
N GLY A 288 -4.13 28.43 -0.66
CA GLY A 288 -3.36 27.55 0.21
C GLY A 288 -2.44 28.32 1.17
N LYS A 289 -1.79 29.39 0.69
CA LYS A 289 -0.97 30.28 1.52
C LYS A 289 -1.80 30.97 2.62
N GLU A 290 -2.99 31.45 2.29
CA GLU A 290 -3.91 32.04 3.29
C GLU A 290 -4.33 31.01 4.34
N ILE A 291 -4.65 29.78 3.92
CA ILE A 291 -5.01 28.68 4.83
C ILE A 291 -3.89 28.41 5.84
N VAL A 292 -2.65 28.19 5.38
CA VAL A 292 -1.54 27.83 6.29
C VAL A 292 -1.15 28.98 7.23
N ARG A 293 -1.20 30.24 6.77
CA ARG A 293 -1.00 31.42 7.63
C ARG A 293 -2.05 31.49 8.72
N TRP A 294 -3.32 31.38 8.33
CA TRP A 294 -4.42 31.44 9.28
C TRP A 294 -4.33 30.35 10.35
N LEU A 295 -3.98 29.12 9.96
CA LEU A 295 -3.81 28.00 10.89
C LEU A 295 -2.70 28.24 11.90
N ALA A 296 -1.55 28.75 11.45
CA ALA A 296 -0.42 29.08 12.32
C ALA A 296 -0.75 30.21 13.31
N GLU A 297 -1.54 31.19 12.88
CA GLU A 297 -1.93 32.35 13.70
C GLU A 297 -3.08 32.08 14.67
N ASN A 298 -4.05 31.24 14.28
CA ASN A 298 -5.34 31.11 14.97
C ASN A 298 -5.59 29.73 15.59
N VAL A 299 -4.79 28.71 15.24
CA VAL A 299 -4.97 27.35 15.76
C VAL A 299 -3.71 26.92 16.51
N SER A 300 -2.62 26.61 15.80
CA SER A 300 -1.34 26.25 16.42
C SER A 300 -0.22 26.21 15.38
N LYS A 301 0.96 26.73 15.74
CA LYS A 301 2.19 26.56 14.96
C LYS A 301 2.75 25.14 15.06
N ASP A 302 2.34 24.41 16.08
CA ASP A 302 2.68 23.01 16.34
C ASP A 302 1.66 22.03 15.74
N MET A 303 0.70 22.53 14.96
CA MET A 303 -0.27 21.67 14.29
C MET A 303 0.41 20.79 13.25
N TYR A 304 0.08 19.50 13.24
CA TYR A 304 0.60 18.54 12.26
C TYR A 304 -0.15 18.71 10.94
N ILE A 305 0.56 19.06 9.86
CA ILE A 305 -0.06 19.38 8.57
C ILE A 305 0.48 18.53 7.42
N HIS A 306 -0.41 18.07 6.55
CA HIS A 306 -0.09 17.43 5.28
C HIS A 306 -0.48 18.35 4.12
N ILE A 307 0.51 18.94 3.46
CA ILE A 307 0.32 19.73 2.23
C ILE A 307 0.46 18.77 1.05
N MET A 308 -0.67 18.40 0.47
CA MET A 308 -0.80 17.25 -0.44
C MET A 308 -0.67 17.68 -1.90
N GLU A 309 0.11 16.92 -2.65
CA GLU A 309 0.26 17.03 -4.12
C GLU A 309 -0.68 16.11 -4.90
N GLN A 310 -1.52 15.33 -4.20
CA GLN A 310 -2.32 14.22 -4.72
C GLN A 310 -3.51 14.65 -5.60
N TYR A 311 -3.53 15.91 -6.07
CA TYR A 311 -4.61 16.38 -6.93
C TYR A 311 -4.48 15.76 -8.33
N HIS A 312 -5.58 15.14 -8.78
CA HIS A 312 -5.76 14.81 -10.18
C HIS A 312 -7.20 15.14 -10.62
N PRO A 313 -7.40 15.51 -11.90
CA PRO A 313 -8.74 15.75 -12.43
C PRO A 313 -9.63 14.51 -12.28
N ASP A 314 -10.81 14.69 -11.69
CA ASP A 314 -11.82 13.64 -11.52
C ASP A 314 -13.25 14.22 -11.52
N ALA A 315 -14.25 13.35 -11.39
CA ALA A 315 -15.67 13.63 -11.25
C ALA A 315 -16.26 14.48 -12.39
N HIS A 316 -16.23 15.81 -12.30
CA HIS A 316 -16.80 16.72 -13.29
C HIS A 316 -15.73 17.52 -14.04
N VAL A 317 -14.49 17.51 -13.57
CA VAL A 317 -13.35 18.16 -14.26
C VAL A 317 -13.05 17.41 -15.55
N GLY A 318 -12.78 18.12 -16.64
CA GLY A 318 -12.41 17.48 -17.91
C GLY A 318 -13.59 16.99 -18.76
N LYS A 319 -14.83 17.04 -18.25
CA LYS A 319 -16.02 16.60 -19.00
C LYS A 319 -16.54 17.70 -19.94
N LYS A 320 -17.08 17.32 -21.11
CA LYS A 320 -17.69 18.27 -22.06
C LYS A 320 -18.80 19.10 -21.40
N LYS A 321 -18.85 20.41 -21.68
CA LYS A 321 -20.01 21.24 -21.28
C LYS A 321 -21.25 20.71 -22.01
N ARG A 322 -22.40 20.64 -21.32
CA ARG A 322 -23.65 20.32 -22.00
C ARG A 322 -24.04 21.58 -22.77
N ALA A 323 -24.17 21.49 -24.09
CA ALA A 323 -24.63 22.61 -24.90
C ALA A 323 -26.02 23.04 -24.44
N THR A 324 -26.12 24.22 -23.83
CA THR A 324 -27.40 24.93 -23.78
C THR A 324 -27.73 25.35 -25.20
N LYS A 325 -28.91 24.99 -25.69
CA LYS A 325 -29.41 25.41 -27.01
C LYS A 325 -29.24 26.93 -27.14
N GLN A 326 -28.71 27.34 -28.30
CA GLN A 326 -28.51 28.71 -28.82
C GLN A 326 -27.25 29.46 -28.39
N ALA A 327 -26.21 29.31 -29.22
CA ALA A 327 -25.56 30.44 -29.89
C ALA A 327 -25.02 29.92 -31.24
N GLU A 328 -25.51 30.49 -32.35
CA GLU A 328 -24.96 30.23 -33.69
C GLU A 328 -23.61 30.93 -33.80
N GLY A 329 -22.57 30.13 -34.04
CA GLY A 329 -21.17 30.55 -34.01
C GLY A 329 -20.36 29.43 -33.39
N GLY A 330 -19.89 28.50 -34.24
CA GLY A 330 -19.31 27.21 -33.82
C GLY A 330 -18.23 27.37 -32.74
N PRO A 331 -18.27 26.62 -31.63
CA PRO A 331 -17.25 26.75 -30.61
C PRO A 331 -16.33 25.53 -30.54
N GLU A 332 -15.05 25.79 -30.26
CA GLU A 332 -14.12 24.81 -29.68
C GLU A 332 -14.81 24.03 -28.56
N GLU A 333 -14.54 22.72 -28.45
CA GLU A 333 -15.15 21.86 -27.43
C GLU A 333 -14.78 22.33 -26.01
N GLU A 334 -15.58 23.24 -25.45
CA GLU A 334 -15.26 23.85 -24.17
C GLU A 334 -15.49 22.86 -23.01
N VAL A 335 -14.41 22.56 -22.28
CA VAL A 335 -14.38 21.57 -21.22
C VAL A 335 -14.77 22.19 -19.87
N ARG A 336 -15.47 21.44 -19.01
CA ARG A 336 -15.82 21.88 -17.66
C ARG A 336 -14.57 21.96 -16.77
N TYR A 337 -14.43 23.09 -16.07
CA TYR A 337 -13.34 23.34 -15.11
C TYR A 337 -11.95 23.18 -15.74
N ALA A 338 -11.78 23.67 -16.97
CA ALA A 338 -10.53 23.57 -17.72
C ALA A 338 -9.31 24.11 -16.94
N ASP A 339 -9.52 25.14 -16.11
CA ASP A 339 -8.48 25.77 -15.29
C ASP A 339 -7.86 24.84 -14.23
N ILE A 340 -8.56 23.78 -13.82
CA ILE A 340 -8.07 22.77 -12.88
C ILE A 340 -7.95 21.38 -13.52
N ASN A 341 -8.03 21.27 -14.86
CA ASN A 341 -7.91 20.01 -15.58
C ASN A 341 -6.45 19.65 -15.89
N ARG A 342 -5.60 19.69 -14.86
CA ARG A 342 -4.17 19.32 -14.93
C ARG A 342 -3.67 18.90 -13.56
N ALA A 343 -2.50 18.28 -13.49
CA ALA A 343 -1.81 18.07 -12.22
C ALA A 343 -1.30 19.40 -11.63
N VAL A 344 -1.03 19.39 -10.33
CA VAL A 344 -0.35 20.49 -9.64
C VAL A 344 1.13 20.51 -10.06
N THR A 345 1.73 21.70 -10.10
CA THR A 345 3.16 21.86 -10.37
C THR A 345 3.97 21.92 -9.09
N ASP A 346 5.25 21.58 -9.16
CA ASP A 346 6.18 21.65 -8.02
C ASP A 346 6.30 23.08 -7.48
N GLN A 347 6.17 24.09 -8.34
CA GLN A 347 6.19 25.50 -7.94
C GLN A 347 4.96 25.86 -7.10
N GLU A 348 3.76 25.43 -7.52
CA GLU A 348 2.53 25.65 -6.76
C GLU A 348 2.62 24.99 -5.38
N LEU A 349 3.05 23.72 -5.34
CA LEU A 349 3.23 22.96 -4.10
C LEU A 349 4.29 23.60 -3.18
N GLY A 350 5.47 23.91 -3.74
CA GLY A 350 6.58 24.53 -3.04
C GLY A 350 6.18 25.86 -2.40
N SER A 351 5.44 26.70 -3.14
CA SER A 351 5.02 28.02 -2.65
C SER A 351 4.09 27.95 -1.43
N VAL A 352 3.25 26.90 -1.31
CA VAL A 352 2.39 26.69 -0.13
C VAL A 352 3.20 26.13 1.04
N LYS A 353 4.13 25.20 0.77
CA LYS A 353 5.05 24.67 1.79
C LYS A 353 5.93 25.77 2.38
N ASP A 354 6.45 26.66 1.55
CA ASP A 354 7.29 27.78 1.98
C ASP A 354 6.49 28.78 2.81
N ALA A 355 5.27 29.14 2.39
CA ALA A 355 4.40 29.99 3.19
C ALA A 355 4.05 29.39 4.55
N ALA A 356 3.90 28.06 4.65
CA ALA A 356 3.69 27.38 5.93
C ALA A 356 4.91 27.49 6.84
N ARG A 357 6.12 27.31 6.30
CA ARG A 357 7.38 27.46 7.04
C ARG A 357 7.61 28.91 7.48
N GLU A 358 7.33 29.88 6.62
CA GLU A 358 7.39 31.31 6.92
C GLU A 358 6.41 31.70 8.03
N ALA A 359 5.22 31.10 8.06
CA ALA A 359 4.25 31.28 9.14
C ALA A 359 4.68 30.62 10.47
N GLY A 360 5.79 29.86 10.46
CA GLY A 360 6.37 29.20 11.64
C GLY A 360 5.86 27.79 11.88
N MET A 361 5.15 27.18 10.92
CA MET A 361 4.79 25.77 11.00
C MET A 361 6.03 24.92 10.70
N TRP A 362 6.26 23.89 11.51
CA TRP A 362 7.46 23.06 11.41
C TRP A 362 7.18 21.56 11.36
N ARG A 363 5.94 21.13 11.59
CA ARG A 363 5.56 19.71 11.63
C ARG A 363 4.75 19.30 10.41
N PHE A 364 5.46 18.75 9.41
CA PHE A 364 4.86 18.31 8.16
C PHE A 364 4.80 16.79 8.07
N VAL A 365 3.76 16.30 7.38
CA VAL A 365 3.78 14.94 6.82
C VAL A 365 4.66 14.99 5.57
N GLU A 366 5.90 14.53 5.70
CA GLU A 366 6.80 14.37 4.56
C GLU A 366 6.77 12.92 4.07
N VAL A 367 6.68 12.74 2.74
CA VAL A 367 6.91 11.44 2.11
C VAL A 367 8.39 11.14 2.30
N ASN A 368 8.70 10.08 3.04
CA ASN A 368 10.07 9.73 3.34
C ASN A 368 10.79 9.33 2.04
N GLU A 369 11.63 10.22 1.50
CA GLU A 369 12.52 9.94 0.35
C GLU A 369 13.51 8.80 0.65
N GLN A 370 13.63 8.41 1.92
CA GLN A 370 14.45 7.32 2.40
C GLN A 370 13.55 6.15 2.80
N GLY A 371 13.54 5.09 1.99
CA GLY A 371 12.71 3.90 2.16
C GLY A 371 12.97 3.10 3.45
N GLY A 372 12.51 3.61 4.59
CA GLY A 372 12.49 2.90 5.87
C GLY A 372 11.22 3.22 6.64
N TYR A 373 10.42 2.18 6.93
CA TYR A 373 9.61 2.22 8.16
C TYR A 373 10.62 2.34 9.30
N GLU A 374 10.54 3.45 10.05
CA GLU A 374 11.55 4.01 10.97
C GLU A 374 12.45 5.06 10.33
N THR A 375 11.92 6.28 10.16
CA THR A 375 12.46 7.49 10.83
C THR A 375 11.62 8.71 10.48
N LEU A 376 10.85 9.20 11.46
CA LEU A 376 10.63 10.65 11.55
C LEU A 376 12.01 11.25 11.93
N CYS A 377 12.62 11.90 10.95
CA CYS A 377 13.93 12.56 10.96
C CYS A 377 15.14 11.64 11.28
N ARG A 378 16.02 11.42 10.30
CA ARG A 378 17.42 11.04 10.58
C ARG A 378 18.41 11.89 9.79
N HIS A 379 19.27 12.59 10.53
CA HIS A 379 20.65 12.78 10.13
C HIS A 379 21.40 11.43 10.29
N SER A 380 22.05 11.02 9.20
CA SER A 380 23.20 10.10 9.04
C SER A 380 23.61 9.13 10.19
N GLY A 381 23.66 7.81 9.88
CA GLY A 381 24.50 6.82 10.58
C GLY A 381 23.92 5.39 10.71
N ASP A 382 24.43 4.45 9.90
CA ASP A 382 24.29 2.97 9.97
C ASP A 382 25.17 2.40 11.13
N PRO A 383 24.93 1.23 11.82
CA PRO A 383 24.88 -0.13 11.22
C PRO A 383 23.92 -1.18 11.85
N GLY A 384 23.38 -2.06 10.99
CA GLY A 384 23.56 -3.53 11.08
C GLY A 384 22.57 -4.44 11.84
N PRO A 385 22.46 -5.76 11.49
CA PRO A 385 21.22 -6.55 11.62
C PRO A 385 21.31 -7.79 12.53
N ARG A 386 20.32 -8.00 13.43
CA ARG A 386 19.99 -9.32 14.03
C ARG A 386 18.53 -9.37 14.49
N LEU A 387 17.63 -9.98 13.70
CA LEU A 387 16.44 -10.69 14.20
C LEU A 387 15.71 -11.37 13.01
N SER A 388 16.18 -12.53 12.58
CA SER A 388 15.51 -13.35 11.53
C SER A 388 15.15 -14.77 11.98
N ARG A 389 15.25 -15.09 13.28
CA ARG A 389 15.12 -16.49 13.76
C ARG A 389 13.87 -16.82 14.57
N LEU A 390 12.91 -15.91 14.74
CA LEU A 390 11.72 -16.19 15.58
C LEU A 390 10.40 -16.31 14.80
N VAL A 391 10.38 -16.00 13.50
CA VAL A 391 9.14 -15.98 12.69
C VAL A 391 8.78 -17.36 12.10
N SER A 392 9.72 -18.32 12.10
CA SER A 392 9.50 -19.67 11.53
C SER A 392 8.75 -20.64 12.44
N GLN A 393 8.32 -20.25 13.65
CA GLN A 393 7.81 -21.22 14.63
C GLN A 393 6.29 -21.13 14.93
N ILE A 394 5.55 -20.25 14.26
CA ILE A 394 4.09 -20.04 14.49
C ILE A 394 3.25 -20.42 13.26
N ALA A 395 3.86 -20.74 12.11
CA ALA A 395 3.14 -20.91 10.85
C ALA A 395 2.46 -22.28 10.64
N ASP A 396 2.64 -23.26 11.54
CA ASP A 396 2.32 -24.68 11.26
C ASP A 396 1.05 -25.25 11.93
N ASP A 397 0.33 -24.54 12.80
CA ASP A 397 -0.71 -25.20 13.63
C ASP A 397 -2.20 -24.89 13.31
N TYR A 398 -2.54 -24.08 12.31
CA TYR A 398 -3.96 -23.91 11.91
C TYR A 398 -4.15 -23.86 10.39
N GLY A 399 -4.57 -25.00 9.86
CA GLY A 399 -4.96 -25.17 8.47
C GLY A 399 -6.31 -24.51 8.15
N HIS A 400 -6.29 -23.27 7.67
CA HIS A 400 -7.16 -22.81 6.59
C HIS A 400 -6.60 -21.51 5.99
N ARG A 401 -6.29 -21.58 4.70
CA ARG A 401 -5.55 -20.59 3.91
C ARG A 401 -6.53 -19.67 3.20
N ARG A 402 -6.59 -18.40 3.61
CA ARG A 402 -6.94 -17.20 2.80
C ARG A 402 -6.68 -15.99 3.70
N CYS A 403 -6.11 -14.92 3.14
CA CYS A 403 -5.48 -13.78 3.82
C CYS A 403 -4.02 -14.00 4.28
N ARG A 404 -3.12 -14.29 3.32
CA ARG A 404 -1.71 -13.88 3.40
C ARG A 404 -1.35 -13.18 2.09
N HIS A 405 -1.08 -11.88 2.17
CA HIS A 405 -0.06 -11.13 1.41
C HIS A 405 -0.39 -9.63 1.35
N TYR A 406 -0.23 -8.95 2.48
CA TYR A 406 0.19 -7.55 2.50
C TYR A 406 1.16 -7.42 3.68
N CYS A 407 2.42 -7.85 3.47
CA CYS A 407 3.60 -7.40 4.22
C CYS A 407 4.81 -8.27 3.86
N SER A 408 5.69 -7.78 2.99
CA SER A 408 7.12 -8.11 3.07
C SER A 408 7.99 -7.21 2.18
N ARG A 409 8.65 -6.24 2.84
CA ARG A 409 9.95 -5.54 2.62
C ARG A 409 10.65 -5.58 1.25
N PRO A 410 11.23 -4.46 0.78
CA PRO A 410 12.42 -4.46 -0.07
C PRO A 410 13.73 -4.25 0.73
N ARG A 411 14.81 -4.89 0.25
CA ARG A 411 16.22 -4.60 0.60
C ARG A 411 16.79 -3.60 -0.43
N PRO A 412 17.88 -2.87 -0.12
CA PRO A 412 18.39 -1.82 -1.00
C PRO A 412 19.06 -2.40 -2.26
N ALA A 413 18.73 -1.83 -3.42
CA ALA A 413 19.40 -2.06 -4.70
C ALA A 413 20.39 -0.91 -4.99
N PRO A 414 21.45 -1.14 -5.80
CA PRO A 414 22.47 -0.13 -6.09
C PRO A 414 21.91 1.04 -6.92
N VAL A 415 22.51 2.23 -6.76
CA VAL A 415 22.16 3.55 -7.34
C VAL A 415 21.92 3.59 -8.86
N VAL A 416 22.23 2.52 -9.60
CA VAL A 416 21.97 2.41 -11.04
C VAL A 416 20.50 2.06 -11.34
N ASP A 417 19.74 1.51 -10.38
CA ASP A 417 18.37 1.03 -10.60
C ASP A 417 17.27 2.09 -10.43
N THR A 418 17.55 3.18 -9.71
CA THR A 418 16.59 4.28 -9.46
C THR A 418 16.20 5.04 -10.73
N VAL A 419 17.18 5.37 -11.59
CA VAL A 419 16.92 6.03 -12.90
C VAL A 419 16.09 5.14 -13.84
N LYS A 420 16.16 3.82 -13.68
CA LYS A 420 15.49 2.84 -14.56
C LYS A 420 14.01 2.66 -14.22
N HIS A 421 13.68 2.65 -12.92
CA HIS A 421 12.30 2.48 -12.45
C HIS A 421 11.40 3.66 -12.88
N ASP A 422 11.93 4.88 -12.89
CA ASP A 422 11.21 6.08 -13.32
C ASP A 422 10.87 6.07 -14.81
N ILE A 423 11.74 5.52 -15.66
CA ILE A 423 11.49 5.39 -17.11
C ILE A 423 10.56 4.21 -17.39
N LYS A 424 10.76 3.06 -16.72
CA LYS A 424 9.95 1.84 -16.89
C LYS A 424 8.49 2.06 -16.47
N SER A 425 8.27 2.74 -15.34
CA SER A 425 6.93 3.08 -14.84
C SER A 425 6.15 4.03 -15.75
N GLN A 426 6.83 4.74 -16.66
CA GLN A 426 6.18 5.57 -17.68
C GLN A 426 5.83 4.79 -18.94
N LEU A 427 6.34 3.56 -19.14
CA LEU A 427 6.17 2.78 -20.37
C LEU A 427 5.10 1.67 -20.26
N THR A 428 4.81 1.19 -19.04
CA THR A 428 3.76 0.18 -18.77
C THR A 428 2.72 0.69 -17.76
N VAL A 429 1.59 0.00 -17.64
CA VAL A 429 0.47 0.38 -16.75
C VAL A 429 0.16 -0.77 -15.81
N SER A 430 0.00 -0.51 -14.51
CA SER A 430 -0.43 -1.57 -13.59
C SER A 430 -1.89 -1.98 -13.83
N SER A 431 -2.14 -3.28 -13.79
CA SER A 431 -3.49 -3.88 -13.81
C SER A 431 -4.44 -3.39 -12.70
N THR A 432 -3.89 -2.85 -11.60
CA THR A 432 -4.63 -2.27 -10.45
C THR A 432 -5.00 -0.79 -10.62
N GLY A 433 -4.62 -0.15 -11.74
CA GLY A 433 -5.00 1.24 -12.04
C GLY A 433 -4.13 2.32 -11.34
N SER A 434 -3.07 1.95 -10.63
CA SER A 434 -2.06 2.88 -10.12
C SER A 434 -1.08 3.29 -11.23
N SER A 435 -0.65 4.56 -11.26
CA SER A 435 0.48 5.00 -12.09
C SER A 435 1.78 4.45 -11.49
N GLY A 436 2.37 3.47 -12.16
CA GLY A 436 3.55 2.76 -11.69
C GLY A 436 3.64 1.40 -12.40
N GLY A 437 4.83 1.03 -12.88
CA GLY A 437 5.08 -0.29 -13.45
C GLY A 437 5.02 -1.39 -12.40
N GLU A 438 5.39 -2.63 -12.78
CA GLU A 438 5.46 -3.78 -11.87
C GLU A 438 6.10 -3.42 -10.51
N GLY A 439 5.40 -3.71 -9.41
CA GLY A 439 5.94 -3.52 -8.06
C GLY A 439 7.22 -4.33 -7.82
N PRO A 440 7.93 -4.10 -6.69
CA PRO A 440 9.19 -4.80 -6.40
C PRO A 440 9.02 -6.32 -6.47
N ARG A 441 10.03 -7.00 -7.03
CA ARG A 441 10.01 -8.46 -7.26
C ARG A 441 9.63 -9.20 -5.97
N THR A 442 8.62 -10.06 -6.08
CA THR A 442 8.08 -10.78 -4.93
C THR A 442 8.96 -11.99 -4.57
N HIS A 443 8.79 -12.53 -3.36
CA HIS A 443 9.43 -13.79 -2.98
C HIS A 443 9.03 -14.97 -3.89
N ILE A 444 7.87 -14.89 -4.55
CA ILE A 444 7.41 -15.90 -5.52
C ILE A 444 8.28 -15.84 -6.78
N GLN A 445 8.58 -14.65 -7.30
CA GLN A 445 9.47 -14.47 -8.45
C GLN A 445 10.90 -14.93 -8.13
N VAL A 446 11.40 -14.62 -6.93
CA VAL A 446 12.71 -15.12 -6.46
C VAL A 446 12.72 -16.65 -6.39
N LEU A 447 11.64 -17.26 -5.88
CA LEU A 447 11.52 -18.72 -5.80
C LEU A 447 11.41 -19.34 -7.20
N ALA A 448 10.60 -18.80 -8.10
CA ALA A 448 10.44 -19.28 -9.48
C ALA A 448 11.80 -19.37 -10.20
N ASN A 449 12.63 -18.34 -10.03
CA ASN A 449 13.96 -18.26 -10.61
C ASN A 449 15.03 -19.12 -9.91
N SER A 450 14.77 -19.66 -8.72
CA SER A 450 15.81 -20.35 -7.93
C SER A 450 15.45 -21.75 -7.45
N ILE A 451 14.20 -22.20 -7.62
CA ILE A 451 13.73 -23.47 -7.08
C ILE A 451 14.47 -24.66 -7.70
N ILE A 452 14.72 -24.63 -9.02
CA ILE A 452 15.44 -25.69 -9.71
C ILE A 452 16.91 -25.73 -9.29
N ALA A 453 17.59 -24.57 -9.26
CA ALA A 453 18.96 -24.48 -8.75
C ALA A 453 19.06 -24.94 -7.29
N SER A 454 18.07 -24.64 -6.45
CA SER A 454 18.02 -25.07 -5.05
C SER A 454 17.91 -26.58 -4.94
N ILE A 455 17.06 -27.22 -5.74
CA ILE A 455 16.93 -28.68 -5.79
C ILE A 455 18.27 -29.31 -6.24
N LEU A 456 18.86 -28.81 -7.31
CA LEU A 456 20.15 -29.31 -7.82
C LEU A 456 21.28 -29.12 -6.81
N THR A 457 21.29 -28.01 -6.07
CA THR A 457 22.28 -27.73 -5.02
C THR A 457 22.14 -28.73 -3.86
N GLN A 458 20.91 -29.08 -3.46
CA GLN A 458 20.68 -30.09 -2.43
C GLN A 458 21.10 -31.49 -2.89
N LEU A 459 20.84 -31.84 -4.15
CA LEU A 459 21.33 -33.10 -4.73
C LEU A 459 22.86 -33.12 -4.78
N HIS A 460 23.48 -32.02 -5.21
CA HIS A 460 24.93 -31.88 -5.27
C HIS A 460 25.58 -32.04 -3.90
N SER A 461 25.04 -31.37 -2.87
CA SER A 461 25.53 -31.50 -1.49
C SER A 461 25.44 -32.93 -0.97
N ARG A 462 24.38 -33.68 -1.31
CA ARG A 462 24.26 -35.10 -0.95
C ARG A 462 25.27 -35.97 -1.68
N GLN A 463 25.59 -35.66 -2.94
CA GLN A 463 26.62 -36.39 -3.69
C GLN A 463 28.02 -36.10 -3.15
N LEU A 464 28.35 -34.85 -2.81
CA LEU A 464 29.63 -34.49 -2.19
C LEU A 464 29.85 -35.19 -0.86
N ALA A 465 28.81 -35.26 -0.03
CA ALA A 465 28.86 -35.99 1.24
C ALA A 465 29.17 -37.49 1.09
N ARG A 466 29.02 -38.04 -0.13
CA ARG A 466 29.30 -39.45 -0.44
C ARG A 466 30.61 -39.65 -1.18
N SER A 467 30.94 -38.78 -2.14
CA SER A 467 32.14 -38.92 -2.96
C SER A 467 33.41 -38.40 -2.26
N GLY A 468 33.27 -37.53 -1.25
CA GLY A 468 34.39 -37.02 -0.45
C GLY A 468 35.38 -36.15 -1.24
N ARG A 469 35.02 -35.71 -2.46
CA ARG A 469 35.79 -34.76 -3.27
C ARG A 469 35.23 -33.36 -3.10
N ASP A 470 36.15 -32.39 -3.00
CA ASP A 470 35.83 -30.98 -2.79
C ASP A 470 36.15 -30.09 -4.02
N CYS A 471 36.45 -30.67 -5.19
CA CYS A 471 36.83 -29.93 -6.39
C CYS A 471 36.05 -30.34 -7.66
N PHE A 472 35.83 -29.38 -8.55
CA PHE A 472 35.13 -29.53 -9.82
C PHE A 472 36.04 -30.15 -10.89
N SER A 473 35.65 -31.33 -11.39
CA SER A 473 36.56 -32.30 -12.00
C SER A 473 36.31 -32.60 -13.49
N LYS A 474 35.69 -31.67 -14.24
CA LYS A 474 35.40 -31.83 -15.69
C LYS A 474 34.54 -33.06 -16.02
N GLY A 475 33.60 -33.44 -15.16
CA GLY A 475 32.73 -34.59 -15.42
C GLY A 475 33.33 -35.94 -15.07
N THR A 476 34.42 -36.01 -14.29
CA THR A 476 34.85 -37.31 -13.72
C THR A 476 33.97 -37.75 -12.54
N ASP A 477 33.13 -36.87 -12.01
CA ASP A 477 32.11 -37.15 -11.00
C ASP A 477 30.74 -36.71 -11.53
N ALA A 478 29.70 -37.50 -11.26
CA ALA A 478 28.33 -37.16 -11.59
C ALA A 478 27.86 -35.88 -10.86
N ALA A 479 28.51 -35.52 -9.75
CA ALA A 479 28.29 -34.26 -9.04
C ALA A 479 28.59 -33.02 -9.91
N ASP A 480 29.57 -33.11 -10.83
CA ASP A 480 29.91 -32.01 -11.72
C ASP A 480 28.75 -31.64 -12.65
N LEU A 481 27.94 -32.63 -13.07
CA LEU A 481 26.74 -32.37 -13.86
C LEU A 481 25.73 -31.53 -13.07
N LEU A 482 25.51 -31.83 -11.80
CA LEU A 482 24.60 -31.04 -10.95
C LEU A 482 25.09 -29.59 -10.83
N MET A 483 26.40 -29.36 -10.74
CA MET A 483 26.97 -28.01 -10.73
C MET A 483 26.81 -27.28 -12.05
N VAL A 484 26.96 -27.97 -13.19
CA VAL A 484 26.62 -27.39 -14.50
C VAL A 484 25.17 -26.92 -14.51
N GLY A 485 24.24 -27.76 -14.03
CA GLY A 485 22.83 -27.39 -13.95
C GLY A 485 22.56 -26.17 -13.06
N VAL A 486 23.23 -26.07 -11.90
CA VAL A 486 23.13 -24.90 -11.01
C VAL A 486 23.65 -23.63 -11.69
N VAL A 487 24.82 -23.70 -12.33
CA VAL A 487 25.44 -22.53 -12.99
C VAL A 487 24.63 -22.12 -14.22
N ALA A 488 24.17 -23.08 -15.02
CA ALA A 488 23.31 -22.84 -16.18
C ALA A 488 21.99 -22.15 -15.80
N ASN A 489 21.39 -22.55 -14.67
CA ASN A 489 20.19 -21.92 -14.13
C ASN A 489 20.40 -20.42 -13.87
N TYR A 490 21.38 -20.10 -13.02
CA TYR A 490 21.64 -18.71 -12.64
C TYR A 490 22.13 -17.88 -13.82
N ALA A 491 22.87 -18.46 -14.77
CA ALA A 491 23.27 -17.78 -15.99
C ALA A 491 22.07 -17.41 -16.88
N ALA A 492 21.11 -18.32 -17.05
CA ALA A 492 19.89 -18.07 -17.82
C ALA A 492 18.97 -17.04 -17.14
N VAL A 493 18.77 -17.17 -15.84
CA VAL A 493 17.95 -16.22 -15.04
C VAL A 493 18.59 -14.82 -15.02
N ALA A 494 19.91 -14.73 -14.86
CA ALA A 494 20.61 -13.45 -14.90
C ALA A 494 20.57 -12.82 -16.29
N ALA A 495 20.68 -13.62 -17.35
CA ALA A 495 20.53 -13.14 -18.72
C ALA A 495 19.13 -12.57 -18.96
N ASP A 496 18.08 -13.27 -18.52
CA ASP A 496 16.71 -12.79 -18.68
C ASP A 496 16.44 -11.51 -17.88
N THR A 497 16.91 -11.46 -16.63
CA THR A 497 16.77 -10.28 -15.76
C THR A 497 17.48 -9.06 -16.38
N PHE A 498 18.71 -9.22 -16.89
CA PHE A 498 19.43 -8.11 -17.51
C PHE A 498 18.79 -7.70 -18.84
N SER A 499 18.32 -8.66 -19.64
CA SER A 499 17.66 -8.41 -20.92
C SER A 499 16.36 -7.61 -20.75
N SER A 500 15.52 -7.97 -19.78
CA SER A 500 14.26 -7.28 -19.50
C SER A 500 14.44 -5.93 -18.82
N GLU A 501 15.36 -5.81 -17.85
CA GLU A 501 15.54 -4.56 -17.07
C GLU A 501 16.38 -3.50 -17.82
N LEU A 502 17.32 -3.91 -18.67
CA LEU A 502 18.10 -2.97 -19.48
C LEU A 502 17.57 -2.83 -20.91
N GLY A 503 16.92 -3.87 -21.46
CA GLY A 503 16.37 -3.85 -22.82
C GLY A 503 15.21 -2.89 -23.00
N ILE A 504 14.46 -2.59 -21.93
CA ILE A 504 13.37 -1.59 -21.94
C ILE A 504 13.86 -0.15 -22.14
N LEU A 505 15.14 0.11 -21.83
CA LEU A 505 15.79 1.41 -22.04
C LEU A 505 16.31 1.58 -23.48
N SER A 506 16.13 0.57 -24.33
CA SER A 506 16.55 0.65 -25.72
C SER A 506 15.76 1.71 -26.47
N LYS A 507 16.46 2.55 -27.23
CA LYS A 507 15.83 3.50 -28.18
C LYS A 507 15.18 2.78 -29.37
N SER A 508 15.50 1.50 -29.57
CA SER A 508 14.96 0.65 -30.63
C SER A 508 13.63 0.04 -30.20
N LYS A 509 12.62 0.08 -31.07
CA LYS A 509 11.32 -0.54 -30.77
C LYS A 509 11.45 -2.08 -30.70
N PRO A 510 10.86 -2.76 -29.68
CA PRO A 510 10.92 -4.22 -29.57
C PRO A 510 10.23 -4.94 -30.72
N ARG A 511 10.70 -6.16 -31.02
CA ARG A 511 10.12 -7.06 -32.03
C ARG A 511 9.68 -8.36 -31.39
N LEU A 512 8.49 -8.83 -31.74
CA LEU A 512 7.93 -10.06 -31.18
C LEU A 512 8.62 -11.30 -31.77
N ILE A 513 9.30 -12.08 -30.94
CA ILE A 513 10.10 -13.24 -31.37
C ILE A 513 9.25 -14.40 -31.93
N THR A 514 8.00 -14.53 -31.46
CA THR A 514 7.05 -15.55 -31.93
C THR A 514 6.37 -15.19 -33.26
N SER A 515 6.58 -13.96 -33.77
CA SER A 515 6.06 -13.51 -35.06
C SER A 515 7.04 -13.84 -36.18
N LEU A 516 6.60 -14.63 -37.18
CA LEU A 516 7.42 -14.95 -38.38
C LEU A 516 7.93 -13.70 -39.12
N THR A 517 7.18 -12.60 -39.06
CA THR A 517 7.53 -11.31 -39.67
C THR A 517 8.31 -10.36 -38.73
N LEU A 518 8.62 -10.79 -37.50
CA LEU A 518 9.25 -9.97 -36.44
C LEU A 518 8.61 -8.57 -36.33
N ARG A 519 7.27 -8.55 -36.20
CA ARG A 519 6.48 -7.32 -36.11
C ARG A 519 6.88 -6.51 -34.86
N VAL A 520 6.77 -5.20 -34.99
CA VAL A 520 7.08 -4.26 -33.89
C VAL A 520 5.94 -4.28 -32.88
N VAL A 521 6.27 -4.37 -31.59
CA VAL A 521 5.32 -4.39 -30.47
C VAL A 521 5.65 -3.31 -29.43
N PRO A 522 4.69 -2.90 -28.58
CA PRO A 522 4.94 -1.95 -27.51
C PRO A 522 6.02 -2.43 -26.50
N PRO A 523 6.79 -1.52 -25.88
CA PRO A 523 7.67 -1.86 -24.76
C PRO A 523 6.92 -2.55 -23.62
N GLY A 524 7.55 -3.58 -23.03
CA GLY A 524 6.95 -4.42 -21.99
C GLY A 524 6.11 -5.61 -22.50
N THR A 525 5.99 -5.81 -23.81
CA THR A 525 5.28 -6.99 -24.37
C THR A 525 6.07 -8.27 -24.10
N ASN A 526 5.41 -9.31 -23.57
CA ASN A 526 6.04 -10.62 -23.38
C ASN A 526 6.49 -11.19 -24.74
N GLY A 527 7.77 -11.55 -24.82
CA GLY A 527 8.43 -11.99 -26.06
C GLY A 527 8.86 -10.88 -27.02
N GLY A 528 8.78 -9.61 -26.61
CA GLY A 528 9.39 -8.49 -27.32
C GLY A 528 10.89 -8.39 -27.05
N VAL A 529 11.71 -8.61 -28.09
CA VAL A 529 13.18 -8.56 -27.98
C VAL A 529 13.78 -7.31 -28.63
N THR A 530 14.87 -6.80 -28.07
CA THR A 530 15.68 -5.71 -28.63
C THR A 530 17.16 -6.12 -28.68
N ALA A 531 17.94 -5.55 -29.61
CA ALA A 531 19.37 -5.83 -29.68
C ALA A 531 20.11 -5.43 -28.39
N ALA A 532 19.71 -4.32 -27.77
CA ALA A 532 20.26 -3.88 -26.49
C ALA A 532 19.91 -4.84 -25.34
N GLY A 533 18.68 -5.37 -25.31
CA GLY A 533 18.27 -6.40 -24.35
C GLY A 533 19.09 -7.68 -24.51
N LEU A 534 19.30 -8.15 -25.74
CA LEU A 534 20.12 -9.35 -25.99
C LEU A 534 21.58 -9.17 -25.55
N LEU A 535 22.18 -8.01 -25.82
CA LEU A 535 23.54 -7.69 -25.35
C LEU A 535 23.61 -7.59 -23.83
N ALA A 536 22.61 -6.99 -23.19
CA ALA A 536 22.51 -6.93 -21.74
C ALA A 536 22.35 -8.32 -21.13
N GLY A 537 21.55 -9.20 -21.73
CA GLY A 537 21.39 -10.58 -21.29
C GLY A 537 22.68 -11.39 -21.41
N LEU A 538 23.43 -11.24 -22.51
CA LEU A 538 24.75 -11.85 -22.64
C LEU A 538 25.73 -11.34 -21.57
N PHE A 539 25.68 -10.05 -21.23
CA PHE A 539 26.48 -9.50 -20.14
C PHE A 539 26.10 -10.07 -18.76
N GLY A 540 24.81 -10.27 -18.50
CA GLY A 540 24.32 -10.95 -17.31
C GLY A 540 24.83 -12.39 -17.19
N ALA A 541 24.70 -13.17 -18.28
CA ALA A 541 25.23 -14.53 -18.35
C ALA A 541 26.75 -14.58 -18.16
N PHE A 542 27.48 -13.66 -18.80
CA PHE A 542 28.94 -13.53 -18.67
C PHE A 542 29.37 -13.27 -17.23
N THR A 543 28.65 -12.41 -16.52
CA THR A 543 28.94 -12.10 -15.11
C THR A 543 28.84 -13.37 -14.25
N ILE A 544 27.78 -14.17 -14.42
CA ILE A 544 27.63 -15.45 -13.71
C ILE A 544 28.72 -16.44 -14.12
N ALA A 545 29.06 -16.51 -15.41
CA ALA A 545 30.10 -17.39 -15.91
C ALA A 545 31.46 -17.09 -15.26
N VAL A 546 31.87 -15.81 -15.24
CA VAL A 546 33.11 -15.37 -14.58
C VAL A 546 33.06 -15.61 -13.07
N THR A 547 31.97 -15.26 -12.40
CA THR A 547 31.81 -15.51 -10.96
C THR A 547 31.91 -17.00 -10.63
N SER A 548 31.32 -17.87 -11.44
CA SER A 548 31.44 -19.32 -11.28
C SER A 548 32.89 -19.78 -11.43
N THR A 549 33.65 -19.22 -12.37
CA THR A 549 35.07 -19.55 -12.56
C THR A 549 35.96 -19.09 -11.41
N VAL A 550 35.59 -18.01 -10.72
CA VAL A 550 36.34 -17.50 -9.55
C VAL A 550 36.00 -18.29 -8.29
N LEU A 551 34.75 -18.67 -8.10
CA LEU A 551 34.27 -19.25 -6.84
C LEU A 551 34.32 -20.79 -6.82
N LEU A 552 34.27 -21.45 -7.96
CA LEU A 552 34.34 -22.90 -8.00
C LEU A 552 35.77 -23.38 -7.74
N PRO A 553 35.99 -24.33 -6.82
CA PRO A 553 37.29 -24.96 -6.62
C PRO A 553 37.55 -25.92 -7.77
N PHE A 554 38.11 -25.43 -8.89
CA PHE A 554 38.54 -26.31 -9.98
C PHE A 554 39.70 -27.18 -9.52
N CYS A 555 39.65 -28.48 -9.84
CA CYS A 555 40.80 -29.35 -9.60
C CYS A 555 42.05 -28.81 -10.34
N SER A 556 43.24 -29.14 -9.87
CA SER A 556 44.54 -28.56 -10.31
C SER A 556 44.80 -28.61 -11.82
N ASP A 557 44.06 -29.44 -12.54
CA ASP A 557 44.31 -29.79 -13.95
C ASP A 557 43.54 -28.87 -14.93
N TRP A 558 42.94 -27.77 -14.45
CA TRP A 558 42.29 -26.76 -15.30
C TRP A 558 43.24 -25.62 -15.70
N GLY A 559 43.71 -25.64 -16.94
CA GLY A 559 44.44 -24.54 -17.57
C GLY A 559 43.55 -23.34 -17.94
N TYR A 560 44.18 -22.22 -18.29
CA TYR A 560 43.48 -20.98 -18.65
C TYR A 560 42.55 -21.13 -19.87
N GLY A 561 42.91 -21.99 -20.84
CA GLY A 561 42.08 -22.24 -22.02
C GLY A 561 40.75 -22.91 -21.71
N GLU A 562 40.73 -23.85 -20.76
CA GLU A 562 39.54 -24.63 -20.40
C GLU A 562 38.60 -23.80 -19.51
N LYS A 563 39.17 -22.94 -18.65
CA LYS A 563 38.41 -21.91 -17.94
C LYS A 563 37.78 -20.92 -18.90
N GLY A 564 38.49 -20.53 -19.97
CA GLY A 564 37.95 -19.69 -21.04
C GLY A 564 36.80 -20.36 -21.80
N LEU A 565 36.93 -21.65 -22.11
CA LEU A 565 35.88 -22.43 -22.77
C LEU A 565 34.64 -22.58 -21.88
N TRP A 566 34.83 -22.80 -20.58
CA TRP A 566 33.74 -22.80 -19.60
C TRP A 566 32.99 -21.47 -19.59
N ILE A 567 33.72 -20.35 -19.49
CA ILE A 567 33.11 -19.02 -19.49
C ILE A 567 32.30 -18.78 -20.77
N ALA A 568 32.89 -19.08 -21.93
CA ALA A 568 32.21 -18.92 -23.21
C ALA A 568 30.96 -19.80 -23.33
N GLY A 569 31.07 -21.07 -22.94
CA GLY A 569 29.96 -22.04 -22.99
C GLY A 569 28.80 -21.64 -22.09
N VAL A 570 29.08 -21.29 -20.83
CA VAL A 570 28.06 -20.84 -19.87
C VAL A 570 27.44 -19.51 -20.30
N THR A 571 28.23 -18.58 -20.83
CA THR A 571 27.72 -17.29 -21.33
C THR A 571 26.75 -17.49 -22.49
N LEU A 572 27.12 -18.31 -23.47
CA LEU A 572 26.28 -18.61 -24.62
C LEU A 572 24.99 -19.34 -24.20
N TRP A 573 25.12 -20.35 -23.32
CA TRP A 573 23.98 -21.10 -22.81
C TRP A 573 23.03 -20.20 -22.01
N GLY A 574 23.54 -19.33 -21.14
CA GLY A 574 22.73 -18.36 -20.41
C GLY A 574 22.01 -17.38 -21.34
N GLY A 575 22.70 -16.88 -22.38
CA GLY A 575 22.09 -16.01 -23.39
C GLY A 575 20.95 -16.68 -24.16
N LEU A 576 21.08 -17.96 -24.50
CA LEU A 576 19.99 -18.77 -25.07
C LEU A 576 18.79 -18.89 -24.12
N GLY A 577 19.03 -18.87 -22.81
CA GLY A 577 17.98 -18.87 -21.80
C GLY A 577 17.04 -17.66 -21.88
N SER A 578 17.58 -16.45 -22.08
CA SER A 578 16.75 -15.24 -22.27
C SER A 578 15.94 -15.28 -23.59
N LEU A 579 16.49 -15.88 -24.64
CA LEU A 579 15.75 -16.09 -25.89
C LEU A 579 14.63 -17.11 -25.72
N LEU A 580 14.89 -18.19 -24.96
CA LEU A 580 13.89 -19.19 -24.63
C LEU A 580 12.77 -18.58 -23.78
N ASP A 581 13.10 -17.76 -22.78
CA ASP A 581 12.10 -17.06 -21.97
C ASP A 581 11.22 -16.15 -22.83
N SER A 582 11.85 -15.33 -23.68
CA SER A 582 11.12 -14.47 -24.64
C SER A 582 10.21 -15.28 -25.56
N PHE A 583 10.64 -16.44 -26.04
CA PHE A 583 9.81 -17.31 -26.88
C PHE A 583 8.63 -17.90 -26.10
N LEU A 584 8.89 -18.46 -24.91
CA LEU A 584 7.85 -19.04 -24.05
C LEU A 584 6.85 -17.99 -23.59
N GLY A 585 7.31 -16.79 -23.22
CA GLY A 585 6.45 -15.67 -22.85
C GLY A 585 5.60 -15.17 -24.01
N GLY A 586 6.19 -14.99 -25.19
CA GLY A 586 5.45 -14.58 -26.39
C GLY A 586 4.46 -15.62 -26.93
N TRP A 587 4.60 -16.88 -26.53
CA TRP A 587 3.73 -17.99 -26.94
C TRP A 587 2.66 -18.31 -25.88
N LEU A 588 3.07 -18.45 -24.61
CA LEU A 588 2.26 -19.02 -23.52
C LEU A 588 1.73 -17.99 -22.52
N GLN A 589 2.12 -16.70 -22.64
CA GLN A 589 1.58 -15.62 -21.80
C GLN A 589 0.79 -14.63 -22.63
N SER A 590 -0.33 -14.18 -22.09
CA SER A 590 -1.09 -13.08 -22.69
C SER A 590 -0.46 -11.73 -22.32
N SER A 591 -0.14 -10.92 -23.33
CA SER A 591 0.17 -9.49 -23.15
C SER A 591 -1.07 -8.67 -23.45
N VAL A 592 -1.53 -7.85 -22.51
CA VAL A 592 -2.75 -7.04 -22.66
C VAL A 592 -2.38 -5.57 -22.80
N VAL A 593 -2.94 -4.88 -23.79
CA VAL A 593 -2.78 -3.44 -24.01
C VAL A 593 -4.03 -2.68 -23.57
N ASP A 594 -3.86 -1.55 -22.90
CA ASP A 594 -4.93 -0.59 -22.65
C ASP A 594 -5.22 0.21 -23.92
N LYS A 595 -6.45 0.11 -24.46
CA LYS A 595 -6.84 0.80 -25.70
C LYS A 595 -6.75 2.33 -25.59
N ARG A 596 -6.82 2.88 -24.37
CA ARG A 596 -6.76 4.35 -24.12
C ARG A 596 -5.34 4.90 -24.17
N THR A 597 -4.35 4.13 -23.72
CA THR A 597 -2.96 4.59 -23.56
C THR A 597 -2.00 3.95 -24.55
N GLY A 598 -2.37 2.82 -25.18
CA GLY A 598 -1.50 2.04 -26.07
C GLY A 598 -0.35 1.33 -25.34
N LYS A 599 -0.37 1.30 -24.00
CA LYS A 599 0.66 0.71 -23.15
C LYS A 599 0.26 -0.69 -22.69
N ILE A 600 1.25 -1.52 -22.42
CA ILE A 600 1.06 -2.87 -21.88
C ILE A 600 0.63 -2.76 -20.41
N VAL A 601 -0.37 -3.57 -20.06
CA VAL A 601 -0.89 -3.72 -18.70
C VAL A 601 -0.17 -4.88 -18.04
N GLU A 602 0.49 -4.63 -16.91
CA GLU A 602 1.25 -5.62 -16.15
C GLU A 602 0.48 -6.06 -14.89
N GLY A 603 0.50 -7.37 -14.62
CA GLY A 603 -0.07 -7.95 -13.40
C GLY A 603 0.87 -7.80 -12.20
N SER A 604 0.33 -7.54 -11.02
CA SER A 604 1.14 -7.43 -9.80
C SER A 604 1.86 -8.75 -9.49
N GLY A 605 3.19 -8.72 -9.37
CA GLY A 605 4.01 -9.90 -9.02
C GLY A 605 4.03 -10.99 -10.10
N GLY A 606 3.86 -10.61 -11.38
CA GLY A 606 3.86 -11.55 -12.50
C GLY A 606 2.53 -12.30 -12.72
N GLN A 607 1.44 -11.89 -12.06
CA GLN A 607 0.13 -12.52 -12.21
C GLN A 607 -0.54 -12.18 -13.56
N ARG A 608 -1.53 -13.00 -13.95
CA ARG A 608 -2.29 -12.82 -15.19
C ARG A 608 -3.17 -11.57 -15.13
N VAL A 609 -3.36 -10.92 -16.27
CA VAL A 609 -4.20 -9.71 -16.40
C VAL A 609 -5.57 -10.06 -16.94
N LEU A 610 -6.62 -9.80 -16.15
CA LEU A 610 -8.01 -10.09 -16.53
C LEU A 610 -8.52 -9.10 -17.59
N ILE A 611 -9.17 -9.64 -18.63
CA ILE A 611 -9.70 -8.91 -19.79
C ILE A 611 -11.20 -8.52 -19.59
N HIS A 612 -11.96 -9.26 -18.78
CA HIS A 612 -13.35 -8.95 -18.44
C HIS A 612 -13.58 -8.95 -16.91
N PRO A 613 -14.37 -8.00 -16.37
CA PRO A 613 -14.98 -8.18 -15.05
C PRO A 613 -16.13 -9.19 -15.17
N SER A 614 -15.87 -10.46 -14.90
CA SER A 614 -16.91 -11.49 -14.95
C SER A 614 -17.92 -11.31 -13.80
N SER A 615 -19.18 -11.07 -14.16
CA SER A 615 -20.33 -11.31 -13.29
C SER A 615 -20.59 -12.82 -13.15
N THR A 616 -20.44 -13.39 -11.96
CA THR A 616 -21.03 -14.70 -11.58
C THR A 616 -20.99 -14.83 -10.06
N GLN A 617 -22.13 -14.56 -9.41
CA GLN A 617 -23.06 -15.50 -8.77
C GLN A 617 -22.54 -16.21 -7.50
N PRO A 618 -23.32 -16.21 -6.39
CA PRO A 618 -22.89 -16.81 -5.13
C PRO A 618 -22.87 -18.33 -5.25
N ALA A 619 -21.78 -18.95 -4.80
CA ALA A 619 -21.75 -20.38 -4.54
C ALA A 619 -22.76 -20.71 -3.42
N GLU A 620 -23.66 -21.64 -3.73
CA GLU A 620 -24.60 -22.24 -2.78
C GLU A 620 -23.87 -22.69 -1.51
N THR A 621 -24.29 -22.13 -0.38
CA THR A 621 -23.92 -22.63 0.94
C THR A 621 -24.91 -23.72 1.30
N ALA A 622 -24.44 -24.97 1.37
CA ALA A 622 -25.15 -26.02 2.08
C ALA A 622 -25.10 -25.69 3.58
N ASN A 623 -26.18 -25.11 4.11
CA ASN A 623 -26.47 -25.13 5.53
C ASN A 623 -27.97 -25.37 5.71
N THR A 624 -28.28 -26.62 6.03
CA THR A 624 -29.57 -27.06 6.54
C THR A 624 -29.77 -26.44 7.92
N ALA A 625 -30.64 -25.43 8.02
CA ALA A 625 -31.26 -25.05 9.28
C ALA A 625 -32.68 -24.54 9.00
N THR A 626 -33.60 -25.43 9.33
CA THR A 626 -35.05 -25.37 9.28
C THR A 626 -35.62 -24.10 9.91
N LEU A 627 -36.37 -23.30 9.14
CA LEU A 627 -37.44 -22.44 9.67
C LEU A 627 -38.61 -22.44 8.67
N LYS A 628 -39.75 -22.93 9.16
CA LYS A 628 -41.01 -23.10 8.44
C LYS A 628 -41.70 -21.74 8.23
N GLY A 629 -42.16 -21.51 7.00
CA GLY A 629 -43.55 -21.13 6.72
C GLY A 629 -43.89 -19.65 6.53
N ALA A 630 -44.04 -19.24 5.25
CA ALA A 630 -45.21 -18.48 4.78
C ALA A 630 -45.29 -18.53 3.25
N LYS A 631 -46.42 -19.04 2.74
CA LYS A 631 -46.87 -19.07 1.33
C LYS A 631 -47.22 -17.63 0.90
N ILE A 632 -47.03 -17.19 -0.36
CA ILE A 632 -48.07 -17.16 -1.42
C ILE A 632 -47.46 -16.63 -2.75
N THR A 633 -47.56 -17.48 -3.78
CA THR A 633 -47.82 -17.33 -5.24
C THR A 633 -47.49 -16.06 -6.04
N GLY A 634 -46.84 -16.26 -7.21
CA GLY A 634 -46.93 -15.39 -8.39
C GLY A 634 -46.07 -15.89 -9.55
N SER A 635 -46.71 -16.34 -10.63
CA SER A 635 -46.15 -17.07 -11.78
C SER A 635 -45.48 -16.19 -12.87
N SER A 636 -44.65 -16.84 -13.72
CA SER A 636 -44.31 -16.52 -15.14
C SER A 636 -43.53 -15.21 -15.41
N ALA A 637 -42.66 -15.05 -16.40
CA ALA A 637 -42.19 -15.81 -17.57
C ALA A 637 -40.81 -15.25 -17.98
N GLY A 638 -40.00 -16.03 -18.70
CA GLY A 638 -38.61 -15.68 -19.05
C GLY A 638 -38.43 -14.58 -20.10
N SER A 639 -37.28 -13.92 -20.02
CA SER A 639 -36.69 -13.09 -21.09
C SER A 639 -35.25 -13.53 -21.32
N GLN A 640 -34.93 -13.83 -22.59
CA GLN A 640 -33.62 -14.23 -23.13
C GLN A 640 -32.51 -13.18 -22.88
N PRO A 641 -31.22 -13.58 -22.92
CA PRO A 641 -30.09 -12.70 -22.61
C PRO A 641 -29.77 -11.74 -23.76
N GLY A 642 -29.60 -10.46 -23.42
CA GLY A 642 -29.27 -9.39 -24.37
C GLY A 642 -27.84 -9.44 -24.89
N SER A 643 -27.70 -9.04 -26.16
CA SER A 643 -26.48 -8.86 -26.95
C SER A 643 -25.43 -7.95 -26.29
N HIS A 644 -24.18 -8.41 -26.25
CA HIS A 644 -23.01 -7.62 -25.83
C HIS A 644 -22.53 -6.69 -26.95
N ASP A 645 -22.39 -5.41 -26.64
CA ASP A 645 -21.93 -4.36 -27.56
C ASP A 645 -20.39 -4.20 -27.46
N PRO A 646 -19.58 -4.35 -28.53
CA PRO A 646 -18.12 -4.42 -28.46
C PRO A 646 -17.40 -3.07 -28.27
N GLU A 647 -18.10 -1.93 -28.36
CA GLU A 647 -17.48 -0.59 -28.35
C GLU A 647 -17.02 -0.11 -26.95
N HIS A 648 -17.34 -0.84 -25.88
CA HIS A 648 -17.02 -0.44 -24.50
C HIS A 648 -15.91 -1.26 -23.81
N GLU A 649 -15.07 -1.98 -24.56
CA GLU A 649 -13.93 -2.71 -23.99
C GLU A 649 -12.65 -1.86 -23.91
N SER A 650 -12.17 -1.61 -22.69
CA SER A 650 -10.98 -0.79 -22.39
C SER A 650 -9.64 -1.52 -22.60
N ARG A 651 -9.63 -2.86 -22.71
CA ARG A 651 -8.41 -3.69 -22.81
C ARG A 651 -8.45 -4.59 -24.04
N LYS A 652 -7.30 -4.87 -24.65
CA LYS A 652 -7.16 -5.77 -25.83
C LYS A 652 -5.94 -6.67 -25.66
N VAL A 653 -6.06 -7.96 -25.98
CA VAL A 653 -4.90 -8.87 -26.05
C VAL A 653 -4.03 -8.52 -27.26
N GLU A 654 -2.74 -8.32 -27.02
CA GLU A 654 -1.73 -7.97 -28.03
C GLU A 654 -0.98 -9.18 -28.58
N SER A 655 -0.64 -10.16 -27.73
CA SER A 655 0.07 -11.39 -28.11
C SER A 655 -0.07 -12.52 -27.10
N GLY A 656 0.14 -13.76 -27.56
CA GLY A 656 0.22 -14.99 -26.78
C GLY A 656 -1.12 -15.61 -26.40
N PHE A 657 -1.07 -16.85 -25.89
CA PHE A 657 -2.22 -17.58 -25.34
C PHE A 657 -2.16 -17.46 -23.81
N ASP A 658 -3.25 -17.13 -23.12
CA ASP A 658 -3.28 -16.92 -21.66
C ASP A 658 -3.17 -18.23 -20.84
N LEU A 659 -2.12 -19.03 -21.10
CA LEU A 659 -1.97 -20.38 -20.57
C LEU A 659 -1.14 -20.42 -19.29
N LEU A 660 -0.06 -19.63 -19.22
CA LEU A 660 0.89 -19.56 -18.11
C LEU A 660 1.09 -18.12 -17.64
N ASP A 661 1.43 -17.94 -16.36
CA ASP A 661 1.83 -16.64 -15.83
C ASP A 661 3.37 -16.40 -15.92
N ASN A 662 3.86 -15.27 -15.41
CA ASN A 662 5.29 -14.95 -15.45
C ASN A 662 6.14 -15.92 -14.63
N ASN A 663 5.66 -16.33 -13.47
CA ASN A 663 6.39 -17.23 -12.59
C ASN A 663 6.45 -18.63 -13.18
N ASP A 664 5.37 -19.09 -13.81
CA ASP A 664 5.29 -20.39 -14.48
C ASP A 664 6.31 -20.50 -15.62
N VAL A 665 6.42 -19.47 -16.47
CA VAL A 665 7.38 -19.43 -17.58
C VAL A 665 8.81 -19.40 -17.07
N ASN A 666 9.09 -18.61 -16.04
CA ASN A 666 10.42 -18.56 -15.41
C ASN A 666 10.85 -19.93 -14.86
N VAL A 667 9.94 -20.66 -14.19
CA VAL A 667 10.22 -22.03 -13.71
C VAL A 667 10.46 -22.98 -14.89
N LEU A 668 9.66 -22.89 -15.95
CA LEU A 668 9.79 -23.74 -17.12
C LEU A 668 11.11 -23.50 -17.84
N MET A 669 11.46 -22.23 -18.11
CA MET A 669 12.74 -21.83 -18.69
C MET A 669 13.90 -22.32 -17.83
N ALA A 670 13.89 -22.02 -16.52
CA ALA A 670 14.95 -22.43 -15.61
C ALA A 670 15.11 -23.96 -15.59
N THR A 671 14.01 -24.72 -15.66
CA THR A 671 14.04 -26.19 -15.73
C THR A 671 14.72 -26.67 -17.01
N ILE A 672 14.29 -26.16 -18.17
CA ILE A 672 14.82 -26.54 -19.48
C ILE A 672 16.31 -26.20 -19.55
N MET A 673 16.70 -24.99 -19.14
CA MET A 673 18.08 -24.53 -19.22
C MET A 673 19.00 -25.28 -18.25
N SER A 674 18.52 -25.61 -17.05
CA SER A 674 19.30 -26.39 -16.08
C SER A 674 19.52 -27.83 -16.57
N ILE A 675 18.44 -28.55 -16.90
CA ILE A 675 18.53 -29.95 -17.32
C ILE A 675 19.21 -30.07 -18.69
N GLY A 676 18.93 -29.14 -19.60
CA GLY A 676 19.59 -29.08 -20.91
C GLY A 676 21.09 -28.84 -20.78
N GLY A 677 21.53 -27.95 -19.88
CA GLY A 677 22.95 -27.73 -19.59
C GLY A 677 23.62 -28.99 -19.06
N MET A 678 22.96 -29.71 -18.14
CA MET A 678 23.44 -31.00 -17.65
C MET A 678 23.52 -32.06 -18.75
N ALA A 679 22.54 -32.12 -19.65
CA ALA A 679 22.51 -33.08 -20.74
C ALA A 679 23.62 -32.80 -21.77
N VAL A 680 23.85 -31.52 -22.11
CA VAL A 680 24.94 -31.10 -23.00
C VAL A 680 26.29 -31.43 -22.36
N ALA A 681 26.49 -31.12 -21.09
CA ALA A 681 27.72 -31.46 -20.38
C ALA A 681 27.92 -32.97 -20.23
N GLY A 682 26.86 -33.72 -19.92
CA GLY A 682 26.89 -35.18 -19.86
C GLY A 682 27.25 -35.81 -21.20
N TYR A 683 26.76 -35.25 -22.31
CA TYR A 683 27.16 -35.67 -23.65
C TYR A 683 28.63 -35.33 -23.95
N ILE A 684 29.11 -34.15 -23.57
CA ILE A 684 30.50 -33.73 -23.81
C ILE A 684 31.49 -34.55 -22.96
N TRP A 685 31.12 -34.90 -21.74
CA TRP A 685 31.98 -35.62 -20.79
C TRP A 685 31.73 -37.14 -20.73
N ASP A 686 30.85 -37.67 -21.58
CA ASP A 686 30.44 -39.08 -21.61
C ASP A 686 29.94 -39.61 -20.25
N VAL A 687 29.20 -38.78 -19.53
CA VAL A 687 28.57 -39.11 -18.23
C VAL A 687 27.07 -39.22 -18.38
N PRO A 688 26.45 -40.37 -18.06
CA PRO A 688 25.01 -40.52 -18.17
C PRO A 688 24.30 -39.61 -17.15
N LEU A 689 23.29 -38.86 -17.62
CA LEU A 689 22.51 -37.96 -16.79
C LEU A 689 21.85 -38.68 -15.59
N SER A 690 21.53 -39.97 -15.73
CA SER A 690 21.00 -40.80 -14.64
C SER A 690 21.98 -40.95 -13.47
N ALA A 691 23.30 -40.85 -13.69
CA ALA A 691 24.29 -40.91 -12.62
C ALA A 691 24.19 -39.69 -11.69
N ALA A 692 23.74 -38.54 -12.19
CA ALA A 692 23.51 -37.34 -11.37
C ALA A 692 22.31 -37.50 -10.41
N PHE A 693 21.42 -38.47 -10.66
CA PHE A 693 20.22 -38.71 -9.87
C PHE A 693 20.18 -40.10 -9.20
N ALA A 694 21.25 -40.88 -9.34
CA ALA A 694 21.35 -42.21 -8.75
C ALA A 694 21.37 -42.14 -7.20
N LYS A 695 20.67 -43.11 -6.58
CA LYS A 695 20.31 -43.09 -5.16
C LYS A 695 21.47 -43.37 -4.22
#